data_AF-A0A4U8T8Q6-F1
#
_entry.id   AF-A0A4U8T8Q6-F1
#
_cell.length_a   1.000
_cell.length_b   1.000
_cell.length_c   1.000
_cell.angle_alpha   90.00
_cell.angle_beta   90.00
_cell.angle_gamma   90.00
#
_symmetry.space_group_name_H-M   'P 1'
#
loop_
_entity.id
_entity.type
_entity.pdbx_description
1 polymer ?
#
loop_
_entity_poly.entity_id
_entity_poly.type
_entity_poly.pdbx_seq_one_letter_code
_entity_poly.pdbx_strand_id
1 'polypeptide(L)'
;MPFLTRNFIKTLPLFVLLQNLCAIDYQDTNLPTNITLNGGQRSDTITSSRGNGQATTIGYGRNPNLNISGTQGSQYQLQVQDSTTTWYSGGLNIGSNIQAALIGVHTLSIERNAINVGSGASLSIISSGNTINAQTTDYGGDSKIHFSDNTRLYLAQNASATFSNSLFFIHNGTTTLEQDSKLNIESKVIRIQNAIQNNGGEITFTGKVQNIGSNLGGYGNNSTSTFENNSGTSTINGDFYNGGQADVEKCLIALCVFDPGFGGGGNLVINGGKVSINGRLISTHGGDMMQDGSIFNAQNAEIRIYGGTLEVTGGVTNNVGSTLRFGARNGKMGQLVGNLTNNAGAIIVDIAGADLGTYTLVTGTISGNQTLSIAHNDFIHTTQNANAITLRKNQAAIDAFSAGLSGNESAILNALDSGLNGRIYTYGNSAYLSQTLGEINNNVRALSLNAPISTWNLLTNITTQLHTQPKQDNLSITPLFSNERANNAKGTLYGAQLGFSKYIGAHFLSGFAAYGLSNQADSIMEKQGSNMLVGLSNTFNLSYFKLMFMGHYAYSTHHTKRTTSLFATNESAQFNSISANAQFGYQEFGLKAQMGLPLSLAHSLYITPYVGLQYNLMAQGAFHENSTDVLSIAADAYRANMLNIAFGAQGKYYVKNYALFSGFEIAHALLKPQSMKVSLNGQPLSYDYDNVLSYTLYVGGSVPLYGNLYVSIYGLYARSSLNFSTISGNLSFMYQF
;
A
#
# COMPACT_ATOMS: atom_id res chain seq x y z
N MET A 1 -86.04 9.30 27.09
CA MET A 1 -84.94 8.31 26.98
C MET A 1 -84.42 8.34 25.55
N PRO A 2 -83.11 8.24 25.25
CA PRO A 2 -81.87 8.41 26.06
C PRO A 2 -80.92 9.48 25.45
N PHE A 3 -80.24 10.31 26.26
CA PHE A 3 -78.83 10.26 26.76
C PHE A 3 -77.73 10.93 25.92
N LEU A 4 -76.97 11.77 26.65
CA LEU A 4 -75.63 12.31 26.38
C LEU A 4 -74.61 11.26 25.88
N THR A 5 -73.69 11.69 25.01
CA THR A 5 -72.28 11.24 25.07
C THR A 5 -71.30 12.39 24.80
N ARG A 6 -70.33 12.48 25.72
CA ARG A 6 -69.22 13.43 25.84
C ARG A 6 -68.04 13.03 24.95
N ASN A 7 -67.36 14.07 24.46
CA ASN A 7 -65.90 14.23 24.33
C ASN A 7 -65.02 13.01 24.61
N PHE A 8 -64.34 12.51 23.57
CA PHE A 8 -63.02 11.91 23.68
C PHE A 8 -62.25 12.14 22.37
N ILE A 9 -60.92 12.23 22.49
CA ILE A 9 -59.92 12.32 21.41
C ILE A 9 -59.61 13.74 20.89
N LYS A 10 -58.86 14.52 21.69
CA LYS A 10 -57.90 15.53 21.18
C LYS A 10 -56.77 15.77 22.20
N THR A 11 -55.98 14.75 22.51
CA THR A 11 -54.70 14.90 23.24
C THR A 11 -53.80 13.71 22.95
N LEU A 12 -53.22 13.58 21.75
CA LEU A 12 -52.17 12.59 21.49
C LEU A 12 -51.26 12.92 20.27
N PRO A 13 -50.76 14.17 20.15
CA PRO A 13 -49.41 14.32 19.59
C PRO A 13 -48.48 15.21 20.43
N LEU A 14 -48.91 15.71 21.59
CA LEU A 14 -48.08 16.57 22.44
C LEU A 14 -47.13 15.77 23.36
N PHE A 15 -47.47 14.51 23.70
CA PHE A 15 -46.69 13.71 24.64
C PHE A 15 -45.41 13.09 24.05
N VAL A 16 -45.29 12.96 22.73
CA VAL A 16 -44.08 12.42 22.08
C VAL A 16 -43.04 13.53 21.82
N LEU A 17 -43.48 14.80 21.73
CA LEU A 17 -42.59 15.95 21.57
C LEU A 17 -41.98 16.44 22.89
N LEU A 18 -42.66 16.24 24.03
CA LEU A 18 -42.19 16.70 25.36
C LEU A 18 -41.27 15.71 26.10
N GLN A 19 -41.20 14.44 25.68
CA GLN A 19 -40.33 13.43 26.34
C GLN A 19 -38.82 13.67 26.13
N ASN A 20 -38.44 14.58 25.22
CA ASN A 20 -37.04 14.82 24.88
C ASN A 20 -36.38 15.94 25.70
N LEU A 21 -37.09 16.51 26.70
CA LEU A 21 -36.59 17.56 27.60
C LEU A 21 -36.57 17.16 29.09
N CYS A 22 -37.08 15.96 29.45
CA CYS A 22 -37.16 15.52 30.84
C CYS A 22 -35.99 14.59 31.19
N ALA A 23 -35.38 14.82 32.36
CA ALA A 23 -34.45 13.89 32.99
C ALA A 23 -35.11 12.53 33.21
N ILE A 24 -34.45 11.44 32.80
CA ILE A 24 -34.91 10.06 33.02
C ILE A 24 -34.00 9.40 34.05
N ASP A 25 -34.59 8.66 34.99
CA ASP A 25 -33.85 7.76 35.88
C ASP A 25 -33.93 6.32 35.35
N TYR A 26 -32.81 5.85 34.81
CA TYR A 26 -32.66 4.49 34.33
C TYR A 26 -32.31 3.54 35.47
N GLN A 27 -32.65 2.29 35.27
CA GLN A 27 -32.18 1.13 36.00
C GLN A 27 -31.22 0.38 35.09
N ASP A 28 -30.28 -0.38 35.65
CA ASP A 28 -29.34 -1.22 34.90
C ASP A 28 -30.00 -2.00 33.73
N THR A 29 -31.21 -2.52 33.94
CA THR A 29 -31.93 -3.33 32.95
C THR A 29 -32.64 -2.54 31.85
N ASN A 30 -32.84 -1.22 31.99
CA ASN A 30 -33.68 -0.43 31.08
C ASN A 30 -32.98 0.76 30.39
N LEU A 31 -31.66 0.90 30.53
CA LEU A 31 -30.89 1.86 29.74
C LEU A 31 -31.02 1.51 28.24
N PRO A 32 -31.53 2.43 27.39
CA PRO A 32 -31.68 2.16 25.98
C PRO A 32 -30.33 2.10 25.28
N THR A 33 -30.26 1.35 24.18
CA THR A 33 -29.08 1.29 23.33
C THR A 33 -28.86 2.54 22.48
N ASN A 34 -29.92 3.34 22.28
CA ASN A 34 -29.88 4.57 21.51
C ASN A 34 -30.57 5.71 22.27
N ILE A 35 -29.91 6.86 22.34
CA ILE A 35 -30.43 8.13 22.85
C ILE A 35 -30.34 9.15 21.71
N THR A 36 -31.49 9.74 21.35
CA THR A 36 -31.57 10.79 20.33
C THR A 36 -31.90 12.12 20.98
N LEU A 37 -31.06 13.13 20.77
CA LEU A 37 -31.19 14.48 21.28
C LEU A 37 -31.79 15.38 20.19
N ASN A 38 -32.80 16.17 20.55
CA ASN A 38 -33.47 17.09 19.63
C ASN A 38 -33.05 18.56 19.86
N GLY A 39 -31.85 18.78 20.39
CA GLY A 39 -31.32 20.09 20.79
C GLY A 39 -31.38 20.34 22.30
N GLY A 40 -30.60 21.31 22.78
CA GLY A 40 -30.52 21.66 24.20
C GLY A 40 -29.74 20.68 25.06
N GLN A 41 -29.94 20.74 26.38
CA GLN A 41 -29.27 19.90 27.37
C GLN A 41 -30.26 18.88 27.95
N ARG A 42 -29.83 17.61 28.04
CA ARG A 42 -30.54 16.53 28.73
C ARG A 42 -29.61 15.89 29.76
N SER A 43 -30.10 15.70 30.99
CA SER A 43 -29.36 15.05 32.07
C SER A 43 -30.20 13.90 32.64
N ASP A 44 -29.68 12.68 32.55
CA ASP A 44 -30.31 11.47 33.06
C ASP A 44 -29.49 10.90 34.22
N THR A 45 -30.10 10.01 35.00
CA THR A 45 -29.41 9.21 36.03
C THR A 45 -29.53 7.73 35.72
N ILE A 46 -28.65 6.91 36.30
CA ILE A 46 -28.77 5.46 36.30
C ILE A 46 -28.50 4.87 37.67
N THR A 47 -29.43 4.03 38.12
CA THR A 47 -29.31 3.19 39.32
C THR A 47 -28.70 1.84 38.96
N SER A 48 -27.61 1.48 39.65
CA SER A 48 -26.91 0.22 39.46
C SER A 48 -27.58 -0.94 40.20
N SER A 49 -27.33 -2.16 39.72
CA SER A 49 -27.76 -3.40 40.37
C SER A 49 -26.76 -3.86 41.43
N ARG A 50 -27.18 -4.71 42.36
CA ARG A 50 -26.28 -5.34 43.34
C ARG A 50 -25.23 -6.19 42.60
N GLY A 51 -23.95 -5.90 42.86
CA GLY A 51 -22.80 -6.64 42.32
C GLY A 51 -22.15 -7.56 43.34
N ASN A 52 -20.90 -7.94 43.05
CA ASN A 52 -20.06 -8.70 43.97
C ASN A 52 -19.45 -7.77 45.03
N GLY A 53 -19.56 -8.15 46.31
CA GLY A 53 -18.90 -7.44 47.39
C GLY A 53 -19.43 -6.03 47.63
N GLN A 54 -18.51 -5.06 47.64
CA GLN A 54 -18.81 -3.63 47.79
C GLN A 54 -19.17 -2.93 46.47
N ALA A 55 -18.99 -3.59 45.32
CA ALA A 55 -19.31 -3.00 44.03
C ALA A 55 -20.77 -3.24 43.66
N THR A 56 -21.41 -2.22 43.11
CA THR A 56 -22.64 -2.36 42.31
C THR A 56 -22.28 -2.46 40.83
N THR A 57 -23.20 -2.92 39.98
CA THR A 57 -22.89 -3.15 38.56
C THR A 57 -23.92 -2.56 37.61
N ILE A 58 -23.41 -2.17 36.44
CA ILE A 58 -24.21 -1.91 35.24
C ILE A 58 -23.68 -2.83 34.14
N GLY A 59 -24.59 -3.56 33.48
CA GLY A 59 -24.26 -4.35 32.30
C GLY A 59 -23.55 -5.67 32.56
N TYR A 60 -23.44 -6.15 33.81
CA TYR A 60 -22.74 -7.40 34.14
C TYR A 60 -23.26 -8.58 33.29
N GLY A 61 -22.37 -9.22 32.52
CA GLY A 61 -22.68 -10.30 31.59
C GLY A 61 -23.44 -9.91 30.31
N ARG A 62 -23.95 -8.67 30.21
CA ARG A 62 -24.72 -8.16 29.07
C ARG A 62 -23.89 -7.23 28.16
N ASN A 63 -22.97 -6.47 28.73
CA ASN A 63 -22.11 -5.50 28.05
C ASN A 63 -22.89 -4.59 27.08
N PRO A 64 -23.85 -3.78 27.55
CA PRO A 64 -24.68 -2.95 26.68
C PRO A 64 -23.85 -1.88 25.95
N ASN A 65 -24.21 -1.65 24.68
CA ASN A 65 -23.70 -0.54 23.89
C ASN A 65 -24.61 0.68 24.08
N LEU A 66 -24.03 1.88 24.11
CA LEU A 66 -24.78 3.13 24.15
C LEU A 66 -24.41 4.04 22.96
N ASN A 67 -25.40 4.37 22.14
CA ASN A 67 -25.27 5.30 21.04
C ASN A 67 -26.04 6.59 21.35
N ILE A 68 -25.34 7.72 21.33
CA ILE A 68 -25.91 9.05 21.57
C ILE A 68 -25.79 9.83 20.27
N SER A 69 -26.92 10.28 19.73
CA SER A 69 -26.99 11.03 18.47
C SER A 69 -27.92 12.22 18.65
N GLY A 70 -27.81 13.25 17.80
CA GLY A 70 -28.74 14.37 17.89
C GLY A 70 -28.42 15.52 16.95
N THR A 71 -29.15 16.61 17.12
CA THR A 71 -28.89 17.86 16.39
C THR A 71 -27.62 18.55 16.90
N GLN A 72 -26.99 19.34 16.03
CA GLN A 72 -25.75 20.07 16.35
C GLN A 72 -25.90 20.91 17.62
N GLY A 73 -24.90 20.84 18.50
CA GLY A 73 -24.85 21.58 19.77
C GLY A 73 -25.65 20.95 20.90
N SER A 74 -26.27 19.78 20.69
CA SER A 74 -26.95 19.05 21.76
C SER A 74 -25.97 18.59 22.85
N GLN A 75 -26.43 18.60 24.10
CA GLN A 75 -25.66 18.17 25.27
C GLN A 75 -26.38 17.05 26.01
N TYR A 76 -25.65 16.00 26.36
CA TYR A 76 -26.16 14.86 27.12
C TYR A 76 -25.28 14.58 28.33
N GLN A 77 -25.91 14.27 29.47
CA GLN A 77 -25.24 13.84 30.68
C GLN A 77 -25.94 12.60 31.23
N LEU A 78 -25.16 11.60 31.63
CA LEU A 78 -25.62 10.43 32.38
C LEU A 78 -24.83 10.34 33.69
N GLN A 79 -25.54 10.45 34.81
CA GLN A 79 -24.96 10.37 36.16
C GLN A 79 -25.26 9.00 36.78
N VAL A 80 -24.21 8.28 37.16
CA VAL A 80 -24.35 7.06 37.97
C VAL A 80 -24.61 7.47 39.43
N GLN A 81 -25.64 6.90 40.05
CA GLN A 81 -26.06 7.28 41.40
C GLN A 81 -25.17 6.69 42.50
N ASP A 82 -24.47 5.59 42.24
CA ASP A 82 -23.61 4.90 43.21
C ASP A 82 -22.13 4.99 42.80
N SER A 83 -21.33 5.63 43.66
CA SER A 83 -19.88 5.82 43.50
C SER A 83 -19.03 4.54 43.61
N THR A 84 -19.65 3.37 43.76
CA THR A 84 -18.99 2.05 43.79
C THR A 84 -19.28 1.22 42.53
N THR A 85 -19.97 1.80 41.55
CA THR A 85 -20.46 1.05 40.38
C THR A 85 -19.37 0.70 39.38
N THR A 86 -19.29 -0.58 39.02
CA THR A 86 -18.58 -1.07 37.83
C THR A 86 -19.53 -1.17 36.64
N TRP A 87 -19.27 -0.41 35.58
CA TRP A 87 -19.99 -0.51 34.32
C TRP A 87 -19.20 -1.36 33.32
N TYR A 88 -19.73 -2.55 33.03
CA TYR A 88 -19.30 -3.40 31.92
C TYR A 88 -19.99 -2.93 30.65
N SER A 89 -19.30 -2.16 29.82
CA SER A 89 -19.82 -1.55 28.60
C SER A 89 -19.40 -2.36 27.38
N GLY A 90 -20.30 -2.49 26.40
CA GLY A 90 -19.95 -2.99 25.07
C GLY A 90 -19.48 -1.89 24.12
N GLY A 91 -19.32 -0.65 24.58
CA GLY A 91 -18.84 0.49 23.79
C GLY A 91 -19.79 1.68 23.79
N LEU A 92 -19.26 2.83 23.39
CA LEU A 92 -19.97 4.11 23.33
C LEU A 92 -19.84 4.71 21.92
N ASN A 93 -20.91 5.26 21.38
CA ASN A 93 -20.87 5.99 20.11
C ASN A 93 -21.50 7.37 20.28
N ILE A 94 -20.73 8.42 20.02
CA ILE A 94 -21.14 9.82 20.15
C ILE A 94 -21.21 10.40 18.73
N GLY A 95 -22.41 10.78 18.30
CA GLY A 95 -22.64 11.41 17.00
C GLY A 95 -21.92 12.74 16.83
N SER A 96 -21.80 13.23 15.59
CA SER A 96 -21.04 14.44 15.29
C SER A 96 -21.63 15.70 15.92
N ASN A 97 -20.76 16.64 16.33
CA ASN A 97 -21.10 17.95 16.87
C ASN A 97 -22.05 17.94 18.09
N ILE A 98 -22.02 16.89 18.91
CA ILE A 98 -22.75 16.83 20.20
C ILE A 98 -21.77 16.71 21.37
N GLN A 99 -22.24 17.00 22.57
CA GLN A 99 -21.47 16.86 23.80
C GLN A 99 -22.11 15.78 24.67
N ALA A 100 -21.32 14.85 25.18
CA ALA A 100 -21.78 13.78 26.05
C ALA A 100 -20.89 13.69 27.29
N ALA A 101 -21.50 13.49 28.46
CA ALA A 101 -20.80 13.28 29.72
C ALA A 101 -21.33 12.05 30.46
N LEU A 102 -20.42 11.21 30.97
CA LEU A 102 -20.70 10.12 31.90
C LEU A 102 -19.99 10.42 33.22
N ILE A 103 -20.74 10.46 34.32
CA ILE A 103 -20.23 10.96 35.59
C ILE A 103 -20.52 9.96 36.73
N GLY A 104 -19.56 9.81 37.62
CA GLY A 104 -19.73 9.12 38.91
C GLY A 104 -19.49 7.61 38.89
N VAL A 105 -19.06 7.06 37.75
CA VAL A 105 -18.73 5.62 37.65
C VAL A 105 -17.42 5.32 38.39
N HIS A 106 -17.40 4.26 39.20
CA HIS A 106 -16.18 3.80 39.86
C HIS A 106 -15.23 3.17 38.86
N THR A 107 -15.70 2.14 38.16
CA THR A 107 -14.94 1.44 37.13
C THR A 107 -15.72 1.42 35.83
N LEU A 108 -15.21 2.06 34.79
CA LEU A 108 -15.74 1.89 33.44
C LEU A 108 -14.86 0.87 32.71
N SER A 109 -15.41 -0.31 32.41
CA SER A 109 -14.73 -1.31 31.60
C SER A 109 -15.38 -1.41 30.21
N ILE A 110 -14.62 -1.09 29.17
CA ILE A 110 -15.00 -1.33 27.79
C ILE A 110 -14.59 -2.77 27.46
N GLU A 111 -15.57 -3.67 27.49
CA GLU A 111 -15.36 -5.10 27.34
C GLU A 111 -15.30 -5.54 25.87
N ARG A 112 -15.99 -4.81 24.99
CA ARG A 112 -16.14 -5.11 23.55
C ARG A 112 -16.25 -3.82 22.73
N ASN A 113 -16.05 -3.94 21.42
CA ASN A 113 -16.18 -2.86 20.43
C ASN A 113 -15.32 -1.61 20.73
N ALA A 114 -15.90 -0.42 20.67
CA ALA A 114 -15.16 0.83 20.67
C ALA A 114 -15.91 1.95 21.39
N ILE A 115 -15.15 2.95 21.86
CA ILE A 115 -15.62 4.30 22.05
C ILE A 115 -15.34 5.08 20.76
N ASN A 116 -16.38 5.54 20.08
CA ASN A 116 -16.29 6.36 18.88
C ASN A 116 -16.84 7.76 19.18
N VAL A 117 -16.04 8.79 18.92
CA VAL A 117 -16.45 10.20 19.04
C VAL A 117 -16.42 10.84 17.66
N GLY A 118 -17.60 11.18 17.15
CA GLY A 118 -17.80 11.75 15.82
C GLY A 118 -17.20 13.15 15.66
N SER A 119 -17.11 13.62 14.41
CA SER A 119 -16.45 14.89 14.10
C SER A 119 -17.05 16.07 14.87
N GLY A 120 -16.19 16.89 15.47
CA GLY A 120 -16.59 18.05 16.27
C GLY A 120 -17.37 17.73 17.56
N ALA A 121 -17.51 16.45 17.93
CA ALA A 121 -18.19 16.05 19.16
C ALA A 121 -17.24 16.02 20.35
N SER A 122 -17.78 16.05 21.58
CA SER A 122 -16.99 15.93 22.81
C SER A 122 -17.55 14.87 23.75
N LEU A 123 -16.68 14.02 24.29
CA LEU A 123 -17.00 13.05 25.35
C LEU A 123 -16.25 13.40 26.64
N SER A 124 -16.94 13.42 27.79
CA SER A 124 -16.31 13.54 29.10
C SER A 124 -16.69 12.36 29.98
N ILE A 125 -15.72 11.63 30.51
CA ILE A 125 -15.91 10.56 31.48
C ILE A 125 -15.23 10.99 32.78
N ILE A 126 -16.04 11.21 33.80
CA ILE A 126 -15.58 11.67 35.13
C ILE A 126 -15.84 10.53 36.10
N SER A 127 -14.77 9.83 36.48
CA SER A 127 -14.83 8.73 37.45
C SER A 127 -15.10 9.24 38.88
N SER A 128 -15.52 8.36 39.78
CA SER A 128 -15.75 8.70 41.19
C SER A 128 -14.46 9.06 41.94
N GLY A 129 -13.32 8.46 41.56
CA GLY A 129 -12.00 8.74 42.15
C GLY A 129 -11.78 8.20 43.56
N ASN A 130 -12.72 7.41 44.09
CA ASN A 130 -12.60 6.73 45.38
C ASN A 130 -11.93 5.34 45.25
N THR A 131 -11.71 4.71 46.39
CA THR A 131 -11.22 3.32 46.53
C THR A 131 -12.24 2.51 47.33
N ILE A 132 -12.51 1.27 46.92
CA ILE A 132 -13.36 0.27 47.59
C ILE A 132 -12.52 -0.95 48.01
N ASN A 133 -13.11 -1.90 48.75
CA ASN A 133 -12.42 -3.12 49.16
C ASN A 133 -12.19 -4.07 47.98
N ALA A 134 -10.91 -4.26 47.62
CA ALA A 134 -10.45 -5.09 46.51
C ALA A 134 -10.76 -6.60 46.64
N GLN A 135 -11.07 -7.12 47.84
CA GLN A 135 -11.18 -8.58 48.09
C GLN A 135 -12.30 -9.30 47.32
N THR A 136 -13.22 -8.56 46.71
CA THR A 136 -14.45 -9.10 46.11
C THR A 136 -14.82 -8.46 44.77
N THR A 137 -13.89 -7.71 44.17
CA THR A 137 -14.09 -6.90 42.97
C THR A 137 -13.24 -7.41 41.82
N ASP A 138 -13.80 -7.53 40.63
CA ASP A 138 -13.09 -8.06 39.45
C ASP A 138 -11.90 -7.18 39.03
N TYR A 139 -12.00 -5.86 39.20
CA TYR A 139 -11.03 -4.88 38.73
C TYR A 139 -10.15 -4.25 39.82
N GLY A 140 -10.20 -4.80 41.04
CA GLY A 140 -9.54 -4.22 42.21
C GLY A 140 -10.33 -3.08 42.85
N GLY A 141 -9.74 -2.49 43.89
CA GLY A 141 -10.36 -1.50 44.77
C GLY A 141 -10.25 -0.07 44.27
N ASP A 142 -9.24 0.28 43.48
CA ASP A 142 -9.09 1.65 42.96
C ASP A 142 -10.07 1.94 41.81
N SER A 143 -10.57 3.18 41.70
CA SER A 143 -11.38 3.63 40.56
C SER A 143 -10.60 3.60 39.24
N LYS A 144 -11.17 2.99 38.19
CA LYS A 144 -10.45 2.75 36.91
C LYS A 144 -11.27 3.02 35.66
N ILE A 145 -10.57 3.36 34.58
CA ILE A 145 -11.08 3.22 33.22
C ILE A 145 -10.25 2.15 32.54
N HIS A 146 -10.90 1.11 32.03
CA HIS A 146 -10.27 -0.06 31.46
C HIS A 146 -10.80 -0.33 30.05
N PHE A 147 -9.89 -0.60 29.12
CA PHE A 147 -10.19 -1.07 27.77
C PHE A 147 -9.58 -2.46 27.58
N SER A 148 -10.43 -3.46 27.37
CA SER A 148 -10.02 -4.84 27.11
C SER A 148 -9.30 -4.99 25.76
N ASP A 149 -8.70 -6.16 25.52
CA ASP A 149 -8.11 -6.51 24.22
C ASP A 149 -9.12 -6.35 23.08
N ASN A 150 -8.61 -6.01 21.88
CA ASN A 150 -9.40 -5.80 20.66
C ASN A 150 -10.47 -4.70 20.76
N THR A 151 -10.38 -3.81 21.75
CA THR A 151 -11.21 -2.62 21.81
C THR A 151 -10.53 -1.41 21.17
N ARG A 152 -11.28 -0.32 20.97
CA ARG A 152 -10.75 0.90 20.37
C ARG A 152 -11.30 2.19 20.99
N LEU A 153 -10.47 3.21 21.08
CA LEU A 153 -10.88 4.60 21.25
C LEU A 153 -10.60 5.37 19.94
N TYR A 154 -11.63 5.94 19.33
CA TYR A 154 -11.51 6.68 18.08
C TYR A 154 -12.07 8.09 18.21
N LEU A 155 -11.22 9.08 17.94
CA LEU A 155 -11.60 10.49 17.87
C LEU A 155 -11.49 10.96 16.43
N ALA A 156 -12.63 11.29 15.83
CA ALA A 156 -12.69 11.86 14.49
C ALA A 156 -12.13 13.30 14.45
N GLN A 157 -12.06 13.88 13.26
CA GLN A 157 -11.53 15.24 13.08
C GLN A 157 -12.25 16.25 13.99
N ASN A 158 -11.49 17.11 14.67
CA ASN A 158 -11.99 18.11 15.65
C ASN A 158 -12.76 17.54 16.85
N ALA A 159 -12.79 16.22 17.06
CA ALA A 159 -13.46 15.61 18.21
C ALA A 159 -12.63 15.79 19.49
N SER A 160 -13.26 15.71 20.67
CA SER A 160 -12.55 15.69 21.94
C SER A 160 -13.03 14.59 22.89
N ALA A 161 -12.12 14.01 23.66
CA ALA A 161 -12.44 13.11 24.76
C ALA A 161 -11.63 13.48 26.01
N THR A 162 -12.30 13.54 27.16
CA THR A 162 -11.68 13.76 28.46
C THR A 162 -12.02 12.61 29.39
N PHE A 163 -11.02 12.04 30.03
CA PHE A 163 -11.13 11.03 31.07
C PHE A 163 -10.48 11.58 32.33
N SER A 164 -11.23 11.76 33.41
CA SER A 164 -10.71 12.42 34.60
C SER A 164 -11.15 11.75 35.90
N ASN A 165 -10.44 12.12 36.98
CA ASN A 165 -10.69 11.66 38.35
C ASN A 165 -10.66 10.13 38.51
N SER A 166 -9.86 9.43 37.70
CA SER A 166 -9.59 8.00 37.86
C SER A 166 -8.25 7.79 38.57
N LEU A 167 -8.07 6.66 39.25
CA LEU A 167 -6.77 6.29 39.82
C LEU A 167 -5.94 5.48 38.83
N PHE A 168 -6.59 4.70 37.98
CA PHE A 168 -5.96 4.03 36.84
C PHE A 168 -6.70 4.29 35.54
N PHE A 169 -5.96 4.58 34.48
CA PHE A 169 -6.42 4.46 33.10
C PHE A 169 -5.62 3.34 32.44
N ILE A 170 -6.28 2.32 31.92
CA ILE A 170 -5.64 1.12 31.37
C ILE A 170 -6.21 0.88 29.97
N HIS A 171 -5.34 0.96 28.97
CA HIS A 171 -5.74 0.79 27.58
C HIS A 171 -4.97 -0.34 26.90
N ASN A 172 -5.64 -1.48 26.74
CA ASN A 172 -5.11 -2.65 26.02
C ASN A 172 -5.66 -2.79 24.59
N GLY A 173 -6.59 -1.93 24.21
CA GLY A 173 -7.01 -1.74 22.83
C GLY A 173 -6.13 -0.77 22.04
N THR A 174 -6.65 -0.30 20.90
CA THR A 174 -6.02 0.75 20.08
C THR A 174 -6.66 2.13 20.31
N THR A 175 -5.88 3.20 20.29
CA THR A 175 -6.39 4.58 20.28
C THR A 175 -5.97 5.27 18.99
N THR A 176 -6.89 5.93 18.30
CA THR A 176 -6.61 6.71 17.08
C THR A 176 -7.23 8.09 17.19
N LEU A 177 -6.39 9.11 16.98
CA LEU A 177 -6.77 10.51 16.92
C LEU A 177 -6.56 11.02 15.50
N GLU A 178 -7.63 11.53 14.89
CA GLU A 178 -7.54 12.26 13.62
C GLU A 178 -7.09 13.70 13.84
N GLN A 179 -6.86 14.41 12.73
CA GLN A 179 -6.41 15.80 12.72
C GLN A 179 -7.26 16.71 13.62
N ASP A 180 -6.60 17.57 14.40
CA ASP A 180 -7.21 18.57 15.29
C ASP A 180 -8.11 18.00 16.40
N SER A 181 -8.10 16.68 16.61
CA SER A 181 -8.80 16.04 17.73
C SER A 181 -8.03 16.20 19.04
N LYS A 182 -8.72 16.09 20.20
CA LYS A 182 -8.12 16.29 21.53
C LYS A 182 -8.42 15.16 22.48
N LEU A 183 -7.40 14.55 23.07
CA LEU A 183 -7.53 13.55 24.13
C LEU A 183 -6.89 14.07 25.42
N ASN A 184 -7.68 14.20 26.49
CA ASN A 184 -7.18 14.52 27.81
C ASN A 184 -7.42 13.35 28.76
N ILE A 185 -6.36 12.87 29.42
CA ILE A 185 -6.45 11.81 30.43
C ILE A 185 -5.78 12.30 31.71
N GLU A 186 -6.56 12.35 32.78
CA GLU A 186 -6.09 12.65 34.12
C GLU A 186 -6.30 11.40 35.00
N SER A 187 -5.19 10.78 35.37
CA SER A 187 -5.17 9.59 36.20
C SER A 187 -3.86 9.47 36.95
N LYS A 188 -3.83 8.87 38.13
CA LYS A 188 -2.56 8.67 38.85
C LYS A 188 -1.59 7.80 38.03
N VAL A 189 -2.09 6.73 37.42
CA VAL A 189 -1.33 5.85 36.52
C VAL A 189 -2.07 5.66 35.21
N ILE A 190 -1.39 5.88 34.08
CA ILE A 190 -1.92 5.71 32.73
C ILE A 190 -1.10 4.61 32.04
N ARG A 191 -1.69 3.43 31.85
CA ARG A 191 -1.08 2.29 31.18
C ARG A 191 -1.56 2.18 29.74
N ILE A 192 -0.62 2.23 28.81
CA ILE A 192 -0.82 2.00 27.39
C ILE A 192 -0.14 0.67 27.09
N GLN A 193 -0.93 -0.31 26.71
CA GLN A 193 -0.48 -1.70 26.60
C GLN A 193 -0.43 -2.21 25.16
N ASN A 194 -1.12 -1.53 24.25
CA ASN A 194 -1.16 -1.91 22.85
C ASN A 194 -0.74 -0.72 21.96
N ALA A 195 -1.65 0.15 21.52
CA ALA A 195 -1.24 1.24 20.62
C ALA A 195 -2.02 2.55 20.77
N ILE A 196 -1.32 3.68 20.62
CA ILE A 196 -1.89 5.02 20.41
C ILE A 196 -1.29 5.61 19.12
N GLN A 197 -2.15 6.17 18.27
CA GLN A 197 -1.77 6.90 17.07
C GLN A 197 -2.36 8.30 17.10
N ASN A 198 -1.51 9.32 17.12
CA ASN A 198 -1.87 10.73 17.05
C ASN A 198 -1.58 11.32 15.67
N ASN A 199 -2.58 11.39 14.79
CA ASN A 199 -2.45 11.85 13.40
C ASN A 199 -2.77 13.34 13.26
N GLY A 200 -2.01 14.19 13.95
CA GLY A 200 -2.17 15.65 13.90
C GLY A 200 -3.15 16.21 14.94
N GLY A 201 -3.51 15.46 15.97
CA GLY A 201 -4.29 15.90 17.12
C GLY A 201 -3.42 16.32 18.32
N GLU A 202 -4.08 16.54 19.45
CA GLU A 202 -3.51 16.97 20.73
C GLU A 202 -3.80 15.94 21.82
N ILE A 203 -2.75 15.41 22.46
CA ILE A 203 -2.87 14.53 23.62
C ILE A 203 -2.35 15.26 24.86
N THR A 204 -3.09 15.21 25.96
CA THR A 204 -2.62 15.62 27.28
C THR A 204 -2.82 14.49 28.28
N PHE A 205 -1.72 14.01 28.87
CA PHE A 205 -1.73 13.03 29.96
C PHE A 205 -1.24 13.70 31.23
N THR A 206 -2.01 13.57 32.31
CA THR A 206 -1.62 14.05 33.64
C THR A 206 -1.59 12.87 34.58
N GLY A 207 -0.37 12.49 35.01
CA GLY A 207 -0.10 11.23 35.71
C GLY A 207 1.22 10.56 35.31
N LYS A 208 1.52 9.41 35.93
CA LYS A 208 2.61 8.52 35.50
C LYS A 208 2.15 7.70 34.30
N VAL A 209 2.80 7.88 33.15
CA VAL A 209 2.49 7.17 31.91
C VAL A 209 3.40 5.95 31.74
N GLN A 210 2.83 4.80 31.42
CA GLN A 210 3.52 3.54 31.20
C GLN A 210 3.12 2.98 29.83
N ASN A 211 4.00 3.16 28.84
CA ASN A 211 3.91 2.56 27.51
C ASN A 211 4.63 1.21 27.52
N ILE A 212 3.92 0.16 27.94
CA ILE A 212 4.49 -1.16 28.24
C ILE A 212 3.56 -2.23 27.68
N GLY A 213 4.05 -3.05 26.76
CA GLY A 213 3.30 -4.16 26.18
C GLY A 213 2.78 -5.14 27.24
N SER A 214 1.54 -5.61 27.07
CA SER A 214 0.91 -6.58 27.98
C SER A 214 1.28 -8.04 27.65
N ASN A 215 1.03 -8.92 28.61
CA ASN A 215 0.99 -10.37 28.45
C ASN A 215 -0.32 -10.89 29.06
N LEU A 216 -1.39 -10.96 28.26
CA LEU A 216 -2.66 -11.52 28.71
C LEU A 216 -2.81 -12.96 28.20
N GLY A 217 -2.44 -13.93 29.05
CA GLY A 217 -2.60 -15.35 28.73
C GLY A 217 -1.74 -16.34 29.54
N GLY A 218 -0.86 -15.85 30.42
CA GLY A 218 0.11 -16.68 31.16
C GLY A 218 1.54 -16.46 30.67
N TYR A 219 2.52 -17.04 31.36
CA TYR A 219 3.94 -16.92 31.00
C TYR A 219 4.18 -17.30 29.53
N GLY A 220 4.84 -16.44 28.75
CA GLY A 220 5.39 -16.88 27.45
C GLY A 220 5.51 -15.86 26.32
N ASN A 221 4.63 -14.85 26.19
CA ASN A 221 4.62 -13.95 25.03
C ASN A 221 4.44 -12.48 25.43
N ASN A 222 5.49 -11.86 25.95
CA ASN A 222 5.49 -10.41 26.19
C ASN A 222 5.42 -9.64 24.87
N SER A 223 4.64 -8.57 24.84
CA SER A 223 4.47 -7.72 23.67
C SER A 223 5.19 -6.37 23.82
N THR A 224 5.04 -5.50 22.82
CA THR A 224 5.54 -4.13 22.83
C THR A 224 4.39 -3.16 22.59
N SER A 225 4.22 -2.17 23.46
CA SER A 225 3.22 -1.12 23.24
C SER A 225 3.79 0.00 22.36
N THR A 226 2.98 0.63 21.52
CA THR A 226 3.41 1.70 20.61
C THR A 226 2.63 2.99 20.84
N PHE A 227 3.34 4.05 21.19
CA PHE A 227 2.87 5.43 21.14
C PHE A 227 3.45 6.08 19.89
N GLU A 228 2.61 6.45 18.93
CA GLU A 228 3.01 7.11 17.69
C GLU A 228 2.41 8.51 17.59
N ASN A 229 3.27 9.51 17.42
CA ASN A 229 2.92 10.91 17.21
C ASN A 229 3.26 11.34 15.78
N ASN A 230 2.25 11.44 14.93
CA ASN A 230 2.34 11.80 13.52
C ASN A 230 1.94 13.26 13.32
N SER A 231 2.91 14.17 13.37
CA SER A 231 2.73 15.62 13.22
C SER A 231 1.82 16.29 14.27
N GLY A 232 1.34 15.55 15.28
CA GLY A 232 0.53 16.07 16.38
C GLY A 232 1.36 16.66 17.53
N THR A 233 0.67 17.06 18.59
CA THR A 233 1.29 17.49 19.86
C THR A 233 0.85 16.58 21.00
N SER A 234 1.80 16.11 21.80
CA SER A 234 1.49 15.33 23.01
C SER A 234 2.19 15.93 24.22
N THR A 235 1.46 16.14 25.31
CA THR A 235 1.98 16.68 26.58
C THR A 235 1.76 15.67 27.69
N ILE A 236 2.83 15.32 28.41
CA ILE A 236 2.81 14.43 29.56
C ILE A 236 3.24 15.23 30.80
N ASN A 237 2.26 15.52 31.65
CA ASN A 237 2.43 16.14 32.96
C ASN A 237 2.75 15.07 34.01
N GLY A 238 3.92 14.46 33.89
CA GLY A 238 4.42 13.41 34.77
C GLY A 238 5.59 12.65 34.16
N ASP A 239 5.95 11.52 34.77
CA ASP A 239 6.98 10.62 34.26
C ASP A 239 6.42 9.72 33.16
N PHE A 240 7.26 9.38 32.18
CA PHE A 240 6.95 8.46 31.08
C PHE A 240 7.90 7.26 31.11
N TYR A 241 7.33 6.06 31.16
CA TYR A 241 8.06 4.80 31.11
C TYR A 241 7.80 4.13 29.76
N ASN A 242 8.86 3.90 28.99
CA ASN A 242 8.83 3.25 27.70
C ASN A 242 9.45 1.84 27.82
N GLY A 243 8.58 0.83 27.96
CA GLY A 243 8.96 -0.50 28.39
C GLY A 243 9.24 -0.61 29.90
N GLY A 244 9.53 -1.82 30.36
CA GLY A 244 9.80 -2.15 31.76
C GLY A 244 8.69 -2.96 32.41
N GLN A 245 8.41 -2.70 33.69
CA GLN A 245 7.39 -3.41 34.49
C GLN A 245 6.23 -2.47 34.81
N ALA A 246 5.01 -2.96 34.65
CA ALA A 246 3.80 -2.18 34.91
C ALA A 246 3.54 -2.04 36.41
N ASP A 247 3.01 -0.88 36.81
CA ASP A 247 2.47 -0.72 38.16
C ASP A 247 1.15 -1.50 38.24
N VAL A 248 0.99 -2.26 39.32
CA VAL A 248 -0.23 -3.01 39.63
C VAL A 248 -0.75 -2.65 41.00
N GLU A 249 -2.06 -2.77 41.15
CA GLU A 249 -2.71 -2.63 42.45
C GLU A 249 -2.32 -3.79 43.37
N LYS A 250 -2.14 -3.51 44.67
CA LYS A 250 -1.86 -4.55 45.67
C LYS A 250 -3.16 -5.30 46.02
N CYS A 251 -3.37 -6.47 45.44
CA CYS A 251 -4.39 -7.42 45.90
C CYS A 251 -3.76 -8.69 46.48
N LEU A 252 -4.49 -9.42 47.31
CA LEU A 252 -4.08 -10.73 47.80
C LEU A 252 -3.92 -11.69 46.60
N ILE A 253 -2.79 -12.39 46.59
CA ILE A 253 -2.07 -13.02 45.46
C ILE A 253 -2.91 -14.00 44.59
N ALA A 254 -4.16 -14.30 44.95
CA ALA A 254 -5.03 -15.24 44.25
C ALA A 254 -6.28 -14.63 43.55
N LEU A 255 -6.52 -13.31 43.64
CA LEU A 255 -7.79 -12.70 43.17
C LEU A 255 -7.65 -11.56 42.13
N CYS A 256 -6.44 -11.13 41.77
CA CYS A 256 -6.20 -10.15 40.70
C CYS A 256 -6.16 -10.79 39.30
N VAL A 257 -7.23 -11.50 38.91
CA VAL A 257 -7.28 -12.22 37.62
C VAL A 257 -7.23 -11.26 36.42
N PHE A 258 -7.75 -10.03 36.58
CA PHE A 258 -7.87 -9.05 35.49
C PHE A 258 -6.85 -7.91 35.54
N ASP A 259 -5.91 -7.90 36.50
CA ASP A 259 -4.81 -6.91 36.58
C ASP A 259 -3.51 -7.52 37.20
N PRO A 260 -2.92 -8.57 36.58
CA PRO A 260 -1.70 -9.19 37.10
C PRO A 260 -0.47 -8.31 36.82
N GLY A 261 0.61 -8.52 37.59
CA GLY A 261 1.92 -7.93 37.29
C GLY A 261 2.43 -8.43 35.93
N PHE A 262 2.90 -7.51 35.07
CA PHE A 262 3.47 -7.83 33.77
C PHE A 262 4.60 -6.87 33.39
N GLY A 263 5.41 -7.27 32.42
CA GLY A 263 6.42 -6.42 31.79
C GLY A 263 6.50 -6.64 30.29
N GLY A 264 6.97 -5.62 29.57
CA GLY A 264 7.03 -5.65 28.11
C GLY A 264 7.85 -4.50 27.53
N GLY A 265 7.91 -4.46 26.21
CA GLY A 265 8.60 -3.41 25.46
C GLY A 265 7.75 -2.16 25.32
N GLY A 266 8.38 -1.06 24.92
CA GLY A 266 7.69 0.18 24.55
C GLY A 266 8.34 0.83 23.33
N ASN A 267 7.52 1.28 22.40
CA ASN A 267 7.91 2.08 21.25
C ASN A 267 7.31 3.48 21.39
N LEU A 268 8.16 4.50 21.46
CA LEU A 268 7.77 5.90 21.32
C LEU A 268 8.25 6.40 19.96
N VAL A 269 7.34 6.65 19.03
CA VAL A 269 7.65 7.08 17.67
C VAL A 269 7.13 8.49 17.46
N ILE A 270 8.01 9.40 17.06
CA ILE A 270 7.71 10.82 16.82
C ILE A 270 8.05 11.12 15.38
N ASN A 271 7.04 11.11 14.52
CA ASN A 271 7.16 11.49 13.12
C ASN A 271 6.72 12.95 13.00
N GLY A 272 7.64 13.91 13.03
CA GLY A 272 7.30 15.33 13.09
C GLY A 272 6.51 15.71 14.36
N GLY A 273 6.07 16.96 14.45
CA GLY A 273 5.34 17.46 15.62
C GLY A 273 6.20 17.48 16.89
N LYS A 274 5.55 17.45 18.05
CA LYS A 274 6.21 17.59 19.37
C LYS A 274 5.61 16.67 20.42
N VAL A 275 6.47 16.01 21.19
CA VAL A 275 6.10 15.35 22.46
C VAL A 275 6.84 16.05 23.59
N SER A 276 6.12 16.54 24.60
CA SER A 276 6.66 17.23 25.78
C SER A 276 6.39 16.43 27.04
N ILE A 277 7.42 16.12 27.82
CA ILE A 277 7.35 15.37 29.07
C ILE A 277 7.91 16.26 30.19
N ASN A 278 7.05 16.65 31.13
CA ASN A 278 7.45 17.52 32.23
C ASN A 278 8.21 16.77 33.34
N GLY A 279 8.03 15.45 33.43
CA GLY A 279 8.81 14.56 34.30
C GLY A 279 10.02 13.95 33.59
N ARG A 280 10.38 12.74 33.99
CA ARG A 280 11.49 11.94 33.42
C ARG A 280 10.96 10.99 32.35
N LEU A 281 11.77 10.72 31.33
CA LEU A 281 11.55 9.63 30.39
C LEU A 281 12.53 8.50 30.67
N ILE A 282 12.04 7.30 30.96
CA ILE A 282 12.86 6.12 31.20
C ILE A 282 12.53 5.07 30.15
N SER A 283 13.53 4.70 29.34
CA SER A 283 13.41 3.60 28.37
C SER A 283 14.23 2.41 28.86
N THR A 284 13.59 1.25 28.96
CA THR A 284 14.24 -0.01 29.36
C THR A 284 13.48 -1.21 28.78
N HIS A 285 14.17 -2.33 28.59
CA HIS A 285 13.47 -3.58 28.28
C HIS A 285 12.58 -4.02 29.45
N GLY A 286 11.49 -4.71 29.14
CA GLY A 286 10.61 -5.37 30.10
C GLY A 286 10.47 -6.86 29.80
N GLY A 287 9.75 -7.58 30.65
CA GLY A 287 9.46 -9.00 30.44
C GLY A 287 9.02 -9.70 31.72
N ASP A 288 9.13 -11.02 31.78
CA ASP A 288 8.75 -11.80 32.95
C ASP A 288 9.82 -11.68 34.03
N MET A 289 9.50 -11.04 35.16
CA MET A 289 10.45 -10.87 36.28
C MET A 289 10.62 -12.18 37.06
N MET A 290 11.84 -12.67 37.13
CA MET A 290 12.22 -13.87 37.87
C MET A 290 12.57 -13.53 39.33
N GLN A 291 12.56 -14.53 40.22
CA GLN A 291 12.82 -14.32 41.66
C GLN A 291 14.22 -13.78 41.98
N ASP A 292 15.20 -14.05 41.11
CA ASP A 292 16.58 -13.54 41.22
C ASP A 292 16.74 -12.11 40.66
N GLY A 293 15.66 -11.51 40.18
CA GLY A 293 15.65 -10.18 39.56
C GLY A 293 16.00 -10.16 38.07
N SER A 294 16.30 -11.32 37.46
CA SER A 294 16.50 -11.40 36.01
C SER A 294 15.17 -11.27 35.24
N ILE A 295 15.25 -10.91 33.96
CA ILE A 295 14.08 -10.77 33.08
C ILE A 295 14.12 -11.91 32.04
N PHE A 296 13.07 -12.72 32.03
CA PHE A 296 12.83 -13.75 31.03
C PHE A 296 11.88 -13.21 29.94
N ASN A 297 11.96 -13.76 28.72
CA ASN A 297 11.18 -13.28 27.56
C ASN A 297 11.25 -11.75 27.37
N ALA A 298 12.46 -11.19 27.47
CA ALA A 298 12.67 -9.75 27.44
C ALA A 298 12.23 -9.15 26.09
N GLN A 299 11.54 -8.01 26.17
CA GLN A 299 11.13 -7.20 25.02
C GLN A 299 11.84 -5.85 25.10
N ASN A 300 12.53 -5.50 24.02
CA ASN A 300 13.28 -4.25 23.93
C ASN A 300 12.34 -3.04 23.85
N ALA A 301 12.88 -1.88 24.17
CA ALA A 301 12.19 -0.60 23.98
C ALA A 301 12.90 0.26 22.93
N GLU A 302 12.15 1.09 22.23
CA GLU A 302 12.70 2.01 21.24
C GLU A 302 12.06 3.39 21.34
N ILE A 303 12.88 4.43 21.22
CA ILE A 303 12.46 5.81 21.02
C ILE A 303 12.95 6.22 19.64
N ARG A 304 12.05 6.62 18.74
CA ARG A 304 12.36 7.08 17.40
C ARG A 304 11.88 8.51 17.21
N ILE A 305 12.78 9.38 16.77
CA ILE A 305 12.48 10.80 16.54
C ILE A 305 12.85 11.12 15.08
N TYR A 306 11.85 11.25 14.22
CA TYR A 306 11.98 11.54 12.80
C TYR A 306 11.49 12.95 12.47
N GLY A 307 12.41 13.91 12.38
CA GLY A 307 12.15 15.33 12.10
C GLY A 307 11.22 16.08 13.08
N GLY A 308 10.82 15.43 14.18
CA GLY A 308 10.05 16.02 15.27
C GLY A 308 10.91 16.37 16.48
N THR A 309 10.26 16.78 17.57
CA THR A 309 10.92 17.14 18.82
C THR A 309 10.39 16.33 19.99
N LEU A 310 11.29 15.71 20.74
CA LEU A 310 11.03 15.16 22.07
C LEU A 310 11.61 16.13 23.10
N GLU A 311 10.76 16.77 23.90
CA GLU A 311 11.18 17.64 25.00
C GLU A 311 10.96 16.94 26.33
N VAL A 312 12.00 16.84 27.16
CA VAL A 312 11.95 16.13 28.45
C VAL A 312 12.67 16.94 29.53
N THR A 313 11.90 17.58 30.40
CA THR A 313 12.44 18.47 31.45
C THR A 313 13.21 17.71 32.52
N GLY A 314 12.73 16.54 32.93
CA GLY A 314 13.41 15.67 33.91
C GLY A 314 14.57 14.83 33.34
N GLY A 315 14.84 14.95 32.04
CA GLY A 315 15.84 14.17 31.32
C GLY A 315 15.40 12.78 30.89
N VAL A 316 16.11 12.24 29.91
CA VAL A 316 15.93 10.91 29.31
C VAL A 316 16.97 9.95 29.87
N THR A 317 16.53 8.76 30.28
CA THR A 317 17.41 7.64 30.64
C THR A 317 17.22 6.53 29.62
N ASN A 318 18.26 6.22 28.86
CA ASN A 318 18.30 5.12 27.90
C ASN A 318 19.10 3.96 28.48
N ASN A 319 18.41 2.93 28.99
CA ASN A 319 19.05 1.79 29.63
C ASN A 319 19.32 0.64 28.65
N VAL A 320 19.98 -0.41 29.14
CA VAL A 320 20.18 -1.67 28.42
C VAL A 320 18.87 -2.21 27.81
N GLY A 321 18.95 -2.77 26.61
CA GLY A 321 17.78 -3.25 25.85
C GLY A 321 16.87 -2.12 25.32
N SER A 322 17.36 -0.86 25.33
CA SER A 322 16.69 0.27 24.66
C SER A 322 17.54 0.85 23.53
N THR A 323 16.83 1.34 22.50
CA THR A 323 17.42 2.07 21.37
C THR A 323 16.83 3.47 21.28
N LEU A 324 17.68 4.49 21.20
CA LEU A 324 17.31 5.86 20.85
C LEU A 324 17.74 6.14 19.42
N ARG A 325 16.78 6.41 18.53
CA ARG A 325 17.02 6.66 17.11
C ARG A 325 16.65 8.08 16.74
N PHE A 326 17.61 8.80 16.17
CA PHE A 326 17.39 10.07 15.51
C PHE A 326 17.36 9.84 14.01
N GLY A 327 16.24 10.16 13.37
CA GLY A 327 16.08 10.03 11.93
C GLY A 327 15.59 11.30 11.27
N ALA A 328 15.61 11.34 9.94
CA ALA A 328 15.16 12.50 9.18
C ALA A 328 13.71 12.39 8.70
N ARG A 329 12.99 13.50 8.71
CA ARG A 329 11.70 13.67 8.03
C ARG A 329 11.64 15.07 7.42
N ASN A 330 11.22 15.18 6.15
CA ASN A 330 11.20 16.45 5.42
C ASN A 330 12.54 17.23 5.49
N GLY A 331 13.69 16.54 5.37
CA GLY A 331 15.01 17.18 5.42
C GLY A 331 15.54 17.50 6.83
N LYS A 332 14.70 17.37 7.87
CA LYS A 332 15.07 17.68 9.26
C LYS A 332 15.32 16.43 10.08
N MET A 333 16.43 16.40 10.81
CA MET A 333 16.69 15.37 11.82
C MET A 333 15.79 15.57 13.05
N GLY A 334 15.41 14.47 13.69
CA GLY A 334 14.75 14.52 14.99
C GLY A 334 15.67 15.09 16.07
N GLN A 335 15.05 15.69 17.09
CA GLN A 335 15.77 16.34 18.18
C GLN A 335 15.21 15.96 19.55
N LEU A 336 16.11 15.75 20.51
CA LEU A 336 15.85 15.68 21.94
C LEU A 336 16.21 17.02 22.60
N VAL A 337 15.22 17.66 23.23
CA VAL A 337 15.39 18.85 24.08
C VAL A 337 15.37 18.40 25.53
N GLY A 338 16.55 18.33 26.16
CA GLY A 338 16.71 17.82 27.53
C GLY A 338 18.02 17.08 27.73
N ASN A 339 18.29 16.67 28.96
CA ASN A 339 19.48 15.87 29.29
C ASN A 339 19.29 14.40 28.89
N LEU A 340 20.36 13.73 28.49
CA LEU A 340 20.38 12.30 28.16
C LEU A 340 21.40 11.56 29.04
N THR A 341 20.95 10.53 29.75
CA THR A 341 21.81 9.57 30.44
C THR A 341 21.73 8.22 29.71
N ASN A 342 22.80 7.79 29.06
CA ASN A 342 22.83 6.52 28.33
C ASN A 342 23.58 5.43 29.11
N ASN A 343 22.81 4.56 29.76
CA ASN A 343 23.29 3.44 30.59
C ASN A 343 23.28 2.14 29.79
N ALA A 344 24.19 2.02 28.83
CA ALA A 344 24.34 0.85 27.95
C ALA A 344 23.18 0.57 26.97
N GLY A 345 22.33 1.57 26.68
CA GLY A 345 21.43 1.53 25.53
C GLY A 345 22.15 1.91 24.22
N ALA A 346 21.54 1.58 23.08
CA ALA A 346 22.05 1.97 21.76
C ALA A 346 21.55 3.37 21.36
N ILE A 347 22.41 4.13 20.68
CA ILE A 347 22.02 5.39 20.05
C ILE A 347 22.34 5.29 18.55
N ILE A 348 21.32 5.43 17.71
CA ILE A 348 21.43 5.29 16.26
C ILE A 348 21.04 6.60 15.58
N VAL A 349 21.81 6.98 14.57
CA VAL A 349 21.53 8.13 13.71
C VAL A 349 21.26 7.61 12.30
N ASP A 350 20.03 7.77 11.84
CA ASP A 350 19.60 7.48 10.48
C ASP A 350 19.53 8.78 9.68
N ILE A 351 20.45 8.94 8.73
CA ILE A 351 20.57 10.16 7.93
C ILE A 351 19.71 10.12 6.66
N ALA A 352 18.99 9.02 6.39
CA ALA A 352 18.22 8.86 5.17
C ALA A 352 17.16 9.95 5.00
N GLY A 353 17.29 10.77 3.95
CA GLY A 353 16.40 11.89 3.64
C GLY A 353 16.68 13.19 4.41
N ALA A 354 17.80 13.28 5.15
CA ALA A 354 18.25 14.51 5.80
C ALA A 354 18.77 15.54 4.79
N ASP A 355 18.59 16.84 5.07
CA ASP A 355 19.35 17.87 4.37
C ASP A 355 20.82 17.85 4.83
N LEU A 356 21.69 18.55 4.10
CA LEU A 356 23.07 18.74 4.51
C LEU A 356 23.17 19.89 5.51
N GLY A 357 24.08 19.78 6.46
CA GLY A 357 24.27 20.79 7.49
C GLY A 357 24.55 20.21 8.87
N THR A 358 24.46 21.07 9.87
CA THR A 358 24.68 20.70 11.28
C THR A 358 23.35 20.54 11.99
N TYR A 359 23.18 19.42 12.70
CA TYR A 359 22.00 19.10 13.48
C TYR A 359 22.38 18.85 14.94
N THR A 360 21.77 19.61 15.85
CA THR A 360 21.85 19.34 17.28
C THR A 360 20.84 18.26 17.64
N LEU A 361 21.32 17.04 17.88
CA LEU A 361 20.47 15.90 18.22
C LEU A 361 19.99 15.97 19.67
N VAL A 362 20.85 16.46 20.58
CA VAL A 362 20.52 16.65 22.01
C VAL A 362 20.89 18.06 22.45
N THR A 363 19.96 18.85 22.99
CA THR A 363 20.29 20.22 23.43
C THR A 363 20.84 20.29 24.86
N GLY A 364 20.57 19.28 25.71
CA GLY A 364 21.09 19.19 27.08
C GLY A 364 22.39 18.40 27.21
N THR A 365 22.79 18.04 28.43
CA THR A 365 24.03 17.27 28.67
C THR A 365 23.84 15.78 28.34
N ILE A 366 24.84 15.16 27.71
CA ILE A 366 24.90 13.69 27.53
C ILE A 366 25.88 13.09 28.56
N SER A 367 25.43 12.09 29.32
CA SER A 367 26.26 11.31 30.25
C SER A 367 26.16 9.80 29.97
N GLY A 368 27.14 9.02 30.42
CA GLY A 368 27.22 7.58 30.14
C GLY A 368 27.91 7.25 28.82
N ASN A 369 27.46 6.19 28.13
CA ASN A 369 28.03 5.77 26.84
C ASN A 369 27.58 6.72 25.71
N GLN A 370 28.52 7.39 25.04
CA GLN A 370 28.23 8.40 24.01
C GLN A 370 28.46 7.90 22.58
N THR A 371 28.65 6.60 22.40
CA THR A 371 28.90 6.00 21.08
C THR A 371 27.64 6.11 20.22
N LEU A 372 27.71 6.89 19.14
CA LEU A 372 26.66 6.97 18.12
C LEU A 372 26.97 5.98 17.00
N SER A 373 26.01 5.14 16.65
CA SER A 373 26.06 4.35 15.41
C SER A 373 25.36 5.13 14.31
N ILE A 374 26.11 5.57 13.31
CA ILE A 374 25.54 6.24 12.12
C ILE A 374 25.38 5.18 11.04
N ALA A 375 24.19 5.11 10.43
CA ALA A 375 23.95 4.19 9.32
C ALA A 375 24.99 4.40 8.21
N HIS A 376 25.58 3.31 7.72
CA HIS A 376 26.70 3.35 6.79
C HIS A 376 26.31 4.04 5.47
N ASN A 377 27.09 5.05 5.07
CA ASN A 377 26.87 5.81 3.85
C ASN A 377 28.23 6.25 3.24
N ASP A 378 28.46 5.92 1.97
CA ASP A 378 29.71 6.22 1.25
C ASP A 378 29.82 7.70 0.85
N PHE A 379 28.68 8.35 0.64
CA PHE A 379 28.54 9.66 0.00
C PHE A 379 28.48 10.82 0.98
N ILE A 380 28.30 10.54 2.26
CA ILE A 380 28.15 11.55 3.31
C ILE A 380 29.24 11.39 4.37
N HIS A 381 30.09 12.40 4.51
CA HIS A 381 30.93 12.55 5.68
C HIS A 381 30.09 13.03 6.86
N THR A 382 30.10 12.24 7.93
CA THR A 382 29.48 12.61 9.19
C THR A 382 30.56 12.91 10.21
N THR A 383 30.52 14.11 10.78
CA THR A 383 31.38 14.49 11.91
C THR A 383 30.51 14.67 13.16
N GLN A 384 30.86 13.99 14.24
CA GLN A 384 30.21 14.15 15.54
C GLN A 384 30.98 15.18 16.37
N ASN A 385 30.28 16.15 16.93
CA ASN A 385 30.82 17.08 17.91
C ASN A 385 29.87 17.16 19.10
N ALA A 386 30.24 16.51 20.21
CA ALA A 386 29.42 16.36 21.39
C ALA A 386 27.99 15.90 21.04
N ASN A 387 27.02 16.82 21.11
CA ASN A 387 25.61 16.54 20.94
C ASN A 387 25.08 16.79 19.52
N ALA A 388 25.96 17.19 18.59
CA ALA A 388 25.61 17.54 17.23
C ALA A 388 26.33 16.64 16.22
N ILE A 389 25.69 16.47 15.07
CA ILE A 389 26.28 15.86 13.88
C ILE A 389 26.34 16.90 12.78
N THR A 390 27.37 16.85 11.94
CA THR A 390 27.44 17.63 10.71
C THR A 390 27.56 16.71 9.52
N LEU A 391 26.61 16.82 8.60
CA LEU A 391 26.51 16.07 7.35
C LEU A 391 27.08 16.89 6.20
N ARG A 392 28.08 16.36 5.51
CA ARG A 392 28.71 16.99 4.34
C ARG A 392 28.85 15.97 3.22
N LYS A 393 28.74 16.40 1.97
CA LYS A 393 29.03 15.55 0.82
C LYS A 393 30.49 15.08 0.87
N ASN A 394 30.69 13.79 0.66
CA ASN A 394 31.95 13.21 0.25
C ASN A 394 32.04 13.34 -1.28
N GLN A 395 32.46 14.52 -1.76
CA GLN A 395 32.46 14.82 -3.19
C GLN A 395 33.33 13.82 -3.98
N ALA A 396 34.45 13.36 -3.42
CA ALA A 396 35.30 12.38 -4.07
C ALA A 396 34.60 11.02 -4.29
N ALA A 397 33.83 10.54 -3.32
CA ALA A 397 33.05 9.32 -3.48
C ALA A 397 31.88 9.49 -4.45
N ILE A 398 31.21 10.66 -4.43
CA ILE A 398 30.16 10.99 -5.39
C ILE A 398 30.74 11.03 -6.82
N ASP A 399 31.84 11.74 -7.03
CA ASP A 399 32.50 11.85 -8.33
C ASP A 399 32.97 10.49 -8.84
N ALA A 400 33.58 9.67 -7.97
CA ALA A 400 34.01 8.32 -8.31
C ALA A 400 32.83 7.41 -8.68
N PHE A 401 31.72 7.51 -7.95
CA PHE A 401 30.49 6.78 -8.27
C PHE A 401 29.90 7.24 -9.60
N SER A 402 29.72 8.55 -9.78
CA SER A 402 29.17 9.14 -11.01
C SER A 402 30.02 8.83 -12.25
N ALA A 403 31.34 8.77 -12.12
CA ALA A 403 32.25 8.39 -13.21
C ALA A 403 32.07 6.92 -13.66
N GLY A 404 31.56 6.05 -12.78
CA GLY A 404 31.28 4.65 -13.08
C GLY A 404 29.90 4.38 -13.68
N LEU A 405 29.03 5.39 -13.76
CA LEU A 405 27.66 5.23 -14.26
C LEU A 405 27.60 5.31 -15.79
N SER A 406 26.69 4.52 -16.37
CA SER A 406 26.31 4.69 -17.78
C SER A 406 25.59 6.02 -18.03
N GLY A 407 25.42 6.40 -19.30
CA GLY A 407 24.74 7.65 -19.66
C GLY A 407 23.31 7.75 -19.11
N ASN A 408 22.54 6.66 -19.16
CA ASN A 408 21.18 6.64 -18.62
C ASN A 408 21.19 6.67 -17.08
N GLU A 409 22.08 5.92 -16.42
CA GLU A 409 22.17 5.95 -14.95
C GLU A 409 22.58 7.33 -14.43
N SER A 410 23.49 8.01 -15.13
CA SER A 410 23.89 9.40 -14.81
C SER A 410 22.71 10.36 -14.94
N ALA A 411 21.93 10.25 -16.02
CA ALA A 411 20.74 11.08 -16.22
C ALA A 411 19.65 10.79 -15.17
N ILE A 412 19.44 9.53 -14.78
CA ILE A 412 18.52 9.15 -13.70
C ILE A 412 18.99 9.70 -12.36
N LEU A 413 20.28 9.59 -12.04
CA LEU A 413 20.86 10.17 -10.83
C LEU A 413 20.65 11.68 -10.79
N ASN A 414 20.89 12.39 -11.89
CA ASN A 414 20.66 13.83 -11.97
C ASN A 414 19.18 14.20 -11.80
N ALA A 415 18.27 13.42 -12.36
CA ALA A 415 16.82 13.63 -12.21
C ALA A 415 16.40 13.46 -10.73
N LEU A 416 16.92 12.42 -10.07
CA LEU A 416 16.69 12.17 -8.65
C LEU A 416 17.34 13.24 -7.76
N ASP A 417 18.57 13.65 -8.04
CA ASP A 417 19.29 14.66 -7.27
C ASP A 417 18.56 16.01 -7.33
N SER A 418 18.15 16.42 -8.53
CA SER A 418 17.35 17.63 -8.73
C SER A 418 15.98 17.53 -8.05
N GLY A 419 15.32 16.39 -8.19
CA GLY A 419 13.97 16.18 -7.66
C GLY A 419 13.92 16.04 -6.14
N LEU A 420 15.01 15.56 -5.53
CA LEU A 420 15.16 15.39 -4.08
C LEU A 420 15.98 16.51 -3.43
N ASN A 421 16.32 17.57 -4.16
CA ASN A 421 17.12 18.70 -3.67
C ASN A 421 18.45 18.26 -3.03
N GLY A 422 19.19 17.36 -3.67
CA GLY A 422 20.49 16.92 -3.16
C GLY A 422 20.47 15.72 -2.21
N ARG A 423 19.28 15.30 -1.75
CA ARG A 423 19.13 14.30 -0.68
C ARG A 423 19.32 12.86 -1.12
N ILE A 424 19.41 12.57 -2.42
CA ILE A 424 19.55 11.20 -2.95
C ILE A 424 20.72 10.45 -2.31
N TYR A 425 21.83 11.16 -2.06
CA TYR A 425 23.05 10.61 -1.47
C TYR A 425 22.93 10.24 0.00
N THR A 426 21.84 10.61 0.69
CA THR A 426 21.64 10.28 2.09
C THR A 426 20.91 8.95 2.31
N TYR A 427 20.23 8.42 1.29
CA TYR A 427 19.39 7.23 1.40
C TYR A 427 20.15 5.90 1.50
N GLY A 428 21.41 5.86 1.06
CA GLY A 428 22.18 4.64 1.09
C GLY A 428 23.58 4.80 0.51
N ASN A 429 24.29 3.68 0.45
CA ASN A 429 25.63 3.58 -0.10
C ASN A 429 25.61 3.37 -1.62
N SER A 430 26.80 3.23 -2.22
CA SER A 430 26.96 3.04 -3.66
C SER A 430 26.20 1.82 -4.22
N ALA A 431 26.24 0.69 -3.52
CA ALA A 431 25.54 -0.53 -3.93
C ALA A 431 24.01 -0.34 -3.97
N TYR A 432 23.45 0.27 -2.92
CA TYR A 432 22.03 0.59 -2.85
C TYR A 432 21.61 1.51 -4.01
N LEU A 433 22.35 2.60 -4.22
CA LEU A 433 22.02 3.56 -5.26
C LEU A 433 22.17 2.98 -6.66
N SER A 434 23.21 2.19 -6.95
CA SER A 434 23.35 1.46 -8.22
C SER A 434 22.15 0.54 -8.49
N GLN A 435 21.69 -0.20 -7.49
CA GLN A 435 20.50 -1.04 -7.62
C GLN A 435 19.26 -0.20 -7.96
N THR A 436 19.02 0.88 -7.22
CA THR A 436 17.88 1.79 -7.46
C THR A 436 17.93 2.40 -8.87
N LEU A 437 19.09 2.86 -9.32
CA LEU A 437 19.26 3.42 -10.67
C LEU A 437 19.00 2.36 -11.75
N GLY A 438 19.51 1.15 -11.57
CA GLY A 438 19.29 0.02 -12.49
C GLY A 438 17.83 -0.40 -12.57
N GLU A 439 17.13 -0.46 -11.43
CA GLU A 439 15.69 -0.72 -11.38
C GLU A 439 14.90 0.35 -12.13
N ILE A 440 15.13 1.64 -11.83
CA ILE A 440 14.47 2.75 -12.54
C ILE A 440 14.75 2.68 -14.05
N ASN A 441 16.00 2.45 -14.45
CA ASN A 441 16.38 2.37 -15.86
C ASN A 441 15.64 1.25 -16.61
N ASN A 442 15.58 0.05 -16.01
CA ASN A 442 14.86 -1.08 -16.57
C ASN A 442 13.35 -0.79 -16.72
N ASN A 443 12.80 -0.07 -15.75
CA ASN A 443 11.38 0.29 -15.74
C ASN A 443 11.01 1.32 -16.80
N VAL A 444 11.79 2.41 -16.91
CA VAL A 444 11.59 3.43 -17.96
C VAL A 444 11.75 2.79 -19.34
N ARG A 445 12.72 1.88 -19.50
CA ARG A 445 12.91 1.10 -20.72
C ARG A 445 11.69 0.24 -21.06
N ALA A 446 11.13 -0.46 -20.07
CA ALA A 446 9.96 -1.31 -20.27
C ALA A 446 8.73 -0.51 -20.70
N LEU A 447 8.48 0.65 -20.09
CA LEU A 447 7.38 1.55 -20.50
C LEU A 447 7.53 2.02 -21.95
N SER A 448 8.76 2.36 -22.34
CA SER A 448 9.05 3.04 -23.58
C SER A 448 9.15 2.08 -24.77
N LEU A 449 9.89 0.97 -24.63
CA LEU A 449 10.15 0.05 -25.75
C LEU A 449 9.08 -1.03 -25.92
N ASN A 450 8.29 -1.37 -24.90
CA ASN A 450 7.31 -2.46 -25.00
C ASN A 450 5.99 -2.03 -25.68
N ALA A 451 5.87 -0.79 -26.19
CA ALA A 451 4.71 -0.35 -26.96
C ALA A 451 4.27 -1.34 -28.07
N PRO A 452 5.18 -1.82 -28.95
CA PRO A 452 4.79 -2.56 -30.17
C PRO A 452 4.39 -4.02 -29.95
N ILE A 453 4.67 -4.60 -28.77
CA ILE A 453 4.62 -6.06 -28.59
C ILE A 453 3.22 -6.66 -28.87
N SER A 454 2.14 -6.02 -28.44
CA SER A 454 0.77 -6.51 -28.64
C SER A 454 0.38 -6.51 -30.13
N THR A 455 0.77 -5.45 -30.85
CA THR A 455 0.59 -5.34 -32.30
C THR A 455 1.42 -6.36 -33.08
N TRP A 456 2.68 -6.55 -32.69
CA TRP A 456 3.54 -7.59 -33.26
C TRP A 456 2.98 -9.01 -33.04
N ASN A 457 2.37 -9.26 -31.88
CA ASN A 457 1.74 -10.54 -31.57
C ASN A 457 0.50 -10.81 -32.41
N LEU A 458 -0.36 -9.81 -32.63
CA LEU A 458 -1.46 -9.94 -33.59
C LEU A 458 -0.94 -10.30 -34.98
N LEU A 459 0.05 -9.55 -35.48
CA LEU A 459 0.62 -9.76 -36.81
C LEU A 459 1.18 -11.18 -36.98
N THR A 460 1.91 -11.68 -35.99
CA THR A 460 2.54 -13.01 -36.04
C THR A 460 1.51 -14.13 -36.07
N ASN A 461 0.45 -14.00 -35.26
CA ASN A 461 -0.66 -14.95 -35.25
C ASN A 461 -1.40 -15.00 -36.60
N ILE A 462 -1.68 -13.84 -37.19
CA ILE A 462 -2.41 -13.71 -38.45
C ILE A 462 -1.57 -14.21 -39.64
N THR A 463 -0.29 -13.84 -39.70
CA THR A 463 0.62 -14.25 -40.79
C THR A 463 0.74 -15.77 -40.85
N THR A 464 0.76 -16.43 -39.69
CA THR A 464 0.80 -17.90 -39.61
C THR A 464 -0.43 -18.53 -40.25
N GLN A 465 -1.62 -17.98 -40.02
CA GLN A 465 -2.86 -18.49 -40.64
C GLN A 465 -2.88 -18.39 -42.15
N LEU A 466 -2.38 -17.28 -42.71
CA LEU A 466 -2.34 -17.08 -44.16
C LEU A 466 -1.49 -18.15 -44.87
N HIS A 467 -0.48 -18.68 -44.20
CA HIS A 467 0.34 -19.77 -44.72
C HIS A 467 -0.36 -21.14 -44.67
N THR A 468 -1.32 -21.32 -43.76
CA THR A 468 -1.93 -22.61 -43.45
C THR A 468 -3.30 -22.80 -44.10
N GLN A 469 -3.87 -21.76 -44.73
CA GLN A 469 -5.19 -21.82 -45.35
C GLN A 469 -5.31 -22.84 -46.51
N PRO A 470 -6.51 -23.43 -46.70
CA PRO A 470 -6.81 -24.31 -47.81
C PRO A 470 -6.88 -23.56 -49.16
N LYS A 471 -6.64 -24.26 -50.28
CA LYS A 471 -6.70 -23.70 -51.64
C LYS A 471 -8.13 -23.56 -52.17
N GLN A 472 -9.00 -22.89 -51.43
CA GLN A 472 -10.40 -22.64 -51.79
C GLN A 472 -10.88 -21.30 -51.22
N ASP A 473 -11.95 -20.75 -51.82
CA ASP A 473 -12.64 -19.58 -51.31
C ASP A 473 -13.16 -19.89 -49.91
N ASN A 474 -12.90 -18.99 -48.96
CA ASN A 474 -13.29 -19.23 -47.59
C ASN A 474 -13.51 -17.94 -46.79
N LEU A 475 -14.34 -18.07 -45.77
CA LEU A 475 -14.49 -17.14 -44.67
C LEU A 475 -14.02 -17.82 -43.39
N SER A 476 -13.29 -17.10 -42.54
CA SER A 476 -12.71 -17.63 -41.32
C SER A 476 -12.93 -16.69 -40.13
N ILE A 477 -13.16 -17.28 -38.96
CA ILE A 477 -13.14 -16.61 -37.67
C ILE A 477 -12.19 -17.35 -36.74
N THR A 478 -11.30 -16.61 -36.09
CA THR A 478 -10.34 -17.18 -35.15
C THR A 478 -10.31 -16.39 -33.85
N PRO A 479 -10.72 -16.96 -32.71
CA PRO A 479 -10.30 -16.47 -31.41
C PRO A 479 -8.78 -16.52 -31.29
N LEU A 480 -8.20 -15.41 -30.84
CA LEU A 480 -6.77 -15.25 -30.61
C LEU A 480 -6.47 -15.32 -29.12
N PHE A 481 -5.47 -16.10 -28.74
CA PHE A 481 -4.93 -16.12 -27.39
C PHE A 481 -3.41 -16.25 -27.43
N SER A 482 -2.70 -15.34 -26.77
CA SER A 482 -1.25 -15.41 -26.66
C SER A 482 -0.75 -14.95 -25.30
N ASN A 483 0.28 -15.64 -24.82
CA ASN A 483 1.11 -15.19 -23.71
C ASN A 483 2.34 -14.50 -24.27
N GLU A 484 2.58 -13.28 -23.81
CA GLU A 484 3.60 -12.37 -24.31
C GLU A 484 4.65 -12.13 -23.24
N ARG A 485 5.90 -11.95 -23.65
CA ARG A 485 6.99 -11.56 -22.74
C ARG A 485 7.94 -10.59 -23.43
N ALA A 486 8.24 -9.48 -22.76
CA ALA A 486 9.24 -8.49 -23.16
C ALA A 486 10.12 -8.15 -21.96
N ASN A 487 11.40 -8.51 -22.01
CA ASN A 487 12.33 -8.28 -20.89
C ASN A 487 11.75 -8.84 -19.56
N ASN A 488 11.45 -7.97 -18.60
CA ASN A 488 10.87 -8.27 -17.29
C ASN A 488 9.33 -8.30 -17.27
N ALA A 489 8.68 -7.76 -18.31
CA ALA A 489 7.23 -7.71 -18.41
C ALA A 489 6.65 -9.00 -18.98
N LYS A 490 5.53 -9.45 -18.41
CA LYS A 490 4.70 -10.56 -18.89
C LYS A 490 3.33 -10.01 -19.26
N GLY A 491 2.71 -10.58 -20.28
CA GLY A 491 1.39 -10.14 -20.69
C GLY A 491 0.58 -11.23 -21.37
N THR A 492 -0.67 -10.90 -21.60
CA THR A 492 -1.61 -11.72 -22.36
C THR A 492 -2.29 -10.86 -23.39
N LEU A 493 -2.64 -11.47 -24.51
CA LEU A 493 -3.52 -10.90 -25.51
C LEU A 493 -4.64 -11.88 -25.81
N TYR A 494 -5.84 -11.34 -25.86
CA TYR A 494 -7.05 -12.06 -26.24
C TYR A 494 -7.84 -11.24 -27.25
N GLY A 495 -8.38 -11.90 -28.25
CA GLY A 495 -9.06 -11.18 -29.33
C GLY A 495 -9.72 -12.10 -30.32
N ALA A 496 -10.10 -11.53 -31.45
CA ALA A 496 -10.65 -12.27 -32.58
C ALA A 496 -10.13 -11.71 -33.89
N GLN A 497 -10.02 -12.59 -34.87
CA GLN A 497 -9.70 -12.28 -36.25
C GLN A 497 -10.82 -12.77 -37.15
N LEU A 498 -11.14 -11.96 -38.16
CA LEU A 498 -11.91 -12.35 -39.33
C LEU A 498 -10.99 -12.37 -40.55
N GLY A 499 -11.12 -13.40 -41.37
CA GLY A 499 -10.34 -13.55 -42.60
C GLY A 499 -11.23 -14.00 -43.76
N PHE A 500 -11.03 -13.44 -44.93
CA PHE A 500 -11.66 -13.83 -46.17
C PHE A 500 -10.58 -14.15 -47.21
N SER A 501 -10.77 -15.21 -47.98
CA SER A 501 -9.86 -15.60 -49.05
C SER A 501 -10.63 -15.96 -50.31
N LYS A 502 -10.08 -15.60 -51.46
CA LYS A 502 -10.63 -15.87 -52.79
C LYS A 502 -9.56 -16.32 -53.77
N TYR A 503 -9.84 -17.38 -54.49
CA TYR A 503 -8.99 -17.97 -55.50
C TYR A 503 -9.44 -17.55 -56.91
N ILE A 504 -8.56 -16.88 -57.66
CA ILE A 504 -8.84 -16.37 -59.01
C ILE A 504 -7.68 -16.77 -59.93
N GLY A 505 -7.82 -17.88 -60.66
CA GLY A 505 -6.77 -18.39 -61.55
C GLY A 505 -5.51 -18.77 -60.78
N ALA A 506 -4.40 -18.05 -61.01
CA ALA A 506 -3.14 -18.25 -60.27
C ALA A 506 -3.09 -17.44 -58.95
N HIS A 507 -4.08 -16.59 -58.68
CA HIS A 507 -4.09 -15.68 -57.55
C HIS A 507 -4.87 -16.25 -56.38
N PHE A 508 -4.32 -16.08 -55.17
CA PHE A 508 -5.00 -16.31 -53.91
C PHE A 508 -4.98 -15.00 -53.14
N LEU A 509 -6.09 -14.27 -53.20
CA LEU A 509 -6.30 -12.99 -52.55
C LEU A 509 -6.91 -13.24 -51.16
N SER A 510 -6.35 -12.63 -50.12
CA SER A 510 -6.90 -12.69 -48.78
C SER A 510 -6.98 -11.32 -48.14
N GLY A 511 -8.03 -11.05 -47.39
CA GLY A 511 -8.17 -9.89 -46.51
C GLY A 511 -8.44 -10.33 -45.08
N PHE A 512 -7.93 -9.57 -44.12
CA PHE A 512 -8.09 -9.86 -42.70
C PHE A 512 -8.30 -8.60 -41.87
N ALA A 513 -9.03 -8.78 -40.77
CA ALA A 513 -9.18 -7.78 -39.72
C ALA A 513 -9.13 -8.49 -38.37
N ALA A 514 -8.40 -7.93 -37.41
CA ALA A 514 -8.30 -8.44 -36.05
C ALA A 514 -8.46 -7.31 -35.05
N TYR A 515 -9.07 -7.66 -33.92
CA TYR A 515 -9.18 -6.81 -32.75
C TYR A 515 -8.82 -7.62 -31.51
N GLY A 516 -8.01 -7.05 -30.63
CA GLY A 516 -7.58 -7.71 -29.41
C GLY A 516 -7.30 -6.74 -28.27
N LEU A 517 -7.57 -7.21 -27.07
CA LEU A 517 -7.19 -6.54 -25.83
C LEU A 517 -5.91 -7.18 -25.30
N SER A 518 -5.02 -6.36 -24.78
CA SER A 518 -3.73 -6.79 -24.24
C SER A 518 -3.53 -6.25 -22.85
N ASN A 519 -3.07 -7.10 -21.94
CA ASN A 519 -2.68 -6.72 -20.59
C ASN A 519 -1.23 -7.13 -20.37
N GLN A 520 -0.40 -6.22 -19.87
CA GLN A 520 1.01 -6.44 -19.57
C GLN A 520 1.30 -5.92 -18.18
N ALA A 521 2.08 -6.67 -17.43
CA ALA A 521 2.52 -6.30 -16.09
C ALA A 521 4.02 -6.60 -15.91
N ASP A 522 4.66 -5.72 -15.16
CA ASP A 522 5.97 -5.89 -14.53
C ASP A 522 5.83 -5.54 -13.03
N SER A 523 6.86 -5.77 -12.24
CA SER A 523 6.96 -5.50 -10.80
C SER A 523 6.44 -4.14 -10.35
N ILE A 524 6.48 -3.12 -11.21
CA ILE A 524 6.05 -1.75 -10.88
C ILE A 524 5.14 -1.10 -11.92
N MET A 525 4.72 -1.81 -12.98
CA MET A 525 3.96 -1.22 -14.08
C MET A 525 2.87 -2.16 -14.57
N GLU A 526 1.68 -1.62 -14.76
CA GLU A 526 0.59 -2.25 -15.50
C GLU A 526 0.31 -1.47 -16.77
N LYS A 527 0.09 -2.18 -17.87
CA LYS A 527 -0.24 -1.64 -19.18
C LYS A 527 -1.41 -2.40 -19.77
N GLN A 528 -2.46 -1.68 -20.11
CA GLN A 528 -3.62 -2.21 -20.81
C GLN A 528 -3.68 -1.60 -22.20
N GLY A 529 -4.17 -2.35 -23.18
CA GLY A 529 -4.29 -1.82 -24.53
C GLY A 529 -5.37 -2.46 -25.36
N SER A 530 -5.83 -1.69 -26.34
CA SER A 530 -6.74 -2.12 -27.39
C SER A 530 -6.00 -2.05 -28.70
N ASN A 531 -6.06 -3.13 -29.47
CA ASN A 531 -5.22 -3.34 -30.63
C ASN A 531 -6.11 -3.72 -31.82
N MET A 532 -5.90 -3.07 -32.95
CA MET A 532 -6.58 -3.35 -34.21
C MET A 532 -5.54 -3.58 -35.28
N LEU A 533 -5.79 -4.54 -36.16
CA LEU A 533 -4.94 -4.81 -37.30
C LEU A 533 -5.79 -5.18 -38.50
N VAL A 534 -5.51 -4.58 -39.65
CA VAL A 534 -6.17 -4.84 -40.92
C VAL A 534 -5.14 -5.04 -42.02
N GLY A 535 -5.44 -5.87 -43.00
CA GLY A 535 -4.51 -6.07 -44.11
C GLY A 535 -5.05 -6.90 -45.24
N LEU A 536 -4.23 -6.94 -46.28
CA LEU A 536 -4.49 -7.64 -47.53
C LEU A 536 -3.24 -8.43 -47.90
N SER A 537 -3.43 -9.59 -48.49
CA SER A 537 -2.35 -10.37 -49.08
C SER A 537 -2.77 -10.95 -50.42
N ASN A 538 -1.82 -11.09 -51.32
CA ASN A 538 -2.01 -11.80 -52.58
C ASN A 538 -0.85 -12.77 -52.77
N THR A 539 -1.21 -14.02 -53.01
CA THR A 539 -0.28 -15.09 -53.33
C THR A 539 -0.46 -15.53 -54.79
N PHE A 540 0.60 -15.41 -55.56
CA PHE A 540 0.70 -15.93 -56.92
C PHE A 540 1.27 -17.35 -56.88
N ASN A 541 0.49 -18.33 -57.32
CA ASN A 541 0.95 -19.70 -57.48
C ASN A 541 1.33 -19.92 -58.96
N LEU A 542 2.62 -19.83 -59.26
CA LEU A 542 3.16 -20.09 -60.59
C LEU A 542 3.72 -21.52 -60.65
N SER A 543 4.00 -22.03 -61.85
CA SER A 543 4.35 -23.46 -62.04
C SER A 543 5.56 -23.93 -61.24
N TYR A 544 6.54 -23.05 -61.00
CA TYR A 544 7.81 -23.40 -60.33
C TYR A 544 8.08 -22.60 -59.06
N PHE A 545 7.36 -21.51 -58.82
CA PHE A 545 7.58 -20.65 -57.67
C PHE A 545 6.29 -20.01 -57.18
N LYS A 546 6.29 -19.59 -55.92
CA LYS A 546 5.20 -18.90 -55.25
C LYS A 546 5.66 -17.51 -54.86
N LEU A 547 4.93 -16.47 -55.26
CA LEU A 547 5.18 -15.10 -54.78
C LEU A 547 4.06 -14.70 -53.83
N MET A 548 4.39 -14.15 -52.67
CA MET A 548 3.41 -13.58 -51.75
C MET A 548 3.75 -12.12 -51.48
N PHE A 549 2.73 -11.27 -51.57
CA PHE A 549 2.78 -9.88 -51.14
C PHE A 549 1.72 -9.65 -50.09
N MET A 550 2.07 -8.93 -49.03
CA MET A 550 1.16 -8.56 -47.95
C MET A 550 1.39 -7.11 -47.56
N GLY A 551 0.31 -6.39 -47.35
CA GLY A 551 0.31 -5.06 -46.74
C GLY A 551 -0.64 -5.03 -45.55
N HIS A 552 -0.21 -4.41 -44.46
CA HIS A 552 -1.03 -4.28 -43.26
C HIS A 552 -0.89 -2.90 -42.61
N TYR A 553 -1.95 -2.53 -41.89
CA TYR A 553 -1.97 -1.41 -40.98
C TYR A 553 -2.44 -1.88 -39.62
N ALA A 554 -1.75 -1.46 -38.57
CA ALA A 554 -2.14 -1.73 -37.20
C ALA A 554 -2.13 -0.46 -36.36
N TYR A 555 -3.04 -0.43 -35.39
CA TYR A 555 -3.19 0.65 -34.44
C TYR A 555 -3.45 0.08 -33.06
N SER A 556 -2.73 0.57 -32.06
CA SER A 556 -2.96 0.24 -30.67
C SER A 556 -3.01 1.48 -29.79
N THR A 557 -3.91 1.45 -28.80
CA THR A 557 -3.96 2.44 -27.72
C THR A 557 -3.50 1.78 -26.44
N HIS A 558 -2.69 2.49 -25.65
CA HIS A 558 -2.14 1.98 -24.40
C HIS A 558 -2.47 2.93 -23.26
N HIS A 559 -2.91 2.35 -22.15
CA HIS A 559 -3.05 2.99 -20.85
C HIS A 559 -2.08 2.33 -19.88
N THR A 560 -1.23 3.12 -19.25
CA THR A 560 -0.19 2.63 -18.35
C THR A 560 -0.37 3.23 -16.96
N LYS A 561 -0.20 2.40 -15.94
CA LYS A 561 -0.11 2.81 -14.54
C LYS A 561 1.20 2.28 -13.97
N ARG A 562 2.06 3.18 -13.48
CA ARG A 562 3.31 2.84 -12.80
C ARG A 562 3.15 3.10 -11.31
N THR A 563 3.47 2.10 -10.49
CA THR A 563 3.45 2.18 -9.02
C THR A 563 4.81 1.73 -8.48
N THR A 564 5.63 2.64 -7.94
CA THR A 564 6.97 2.30 -7.43
C THR A 564 7.30 2.95 -6.08
N SER A 565 7.85 2.18 -5.16
CA SER A 565 8.49 2.68 -3.94
C SER A 565 9.99 2.85 -4.19
N LEU A 566 10.45 4.09 -4.35
CA LEU A 566 11.87 4.36 -4.66
C LEU A 566 12.81 4.12 -3.47
N PHE A 567 12.34 4.41 -2.26
CA PHE A 567 13.14 4.34 -1.04
C PHE A 567 12.36 3.58 0.02
N ALA A 568 12.45 2.25 -0.02
CA ALA A 568 11.92 1.38 1.03
C ALA A 568 12.88 1.36 2.23
N THR A 569 13.06 2.50 2.91
CA THR A 569 13.59 2.48 4.27
C THR A 569 12.39 2.23 5.19
N ASN A 570 12.43 1.12 5.94
CA ASN A 570 11.32 0.57 6.73
C ASN A 570 10.60 1.54 7.68
N GLU A 571 11.11 2.76 7.88
CA GLU A 571 10.61 3.67 8.92
C GLU A 571 10.47 5.14 8.46
N SER A 572 10.76 5.45 7.19
CA SER A 572 10.62 6.79 6.61
C SER A 572 9.51 6.78 5.54
N ALA A 573 8.26 6.75 5.99
CA ALA A 573 7.04 6.61 5.18
C ALA A 573 6.72 7.78 4.22
N GLN A 574 7.71 8.42 3.59
CA GLN A 574 7.50 9.62 2.77
C GLN A 574 7.66 9.44 1.26
N PHE A 575 8.17 8.30 0.78
CA PHE A 575 8.00 7.92 -0.62
C PHE A 575 6.99 6.77 -0.71
N ASN A 576 5.77 7.05 -0.22
CA ASN A 576 4.61 6.19 -0.43
C ASN A 576 4.32 6.19 -1.93
N SER A 577 4.82 5.16 -2.63
CA SER A 577 4.44 4.74 -3.97
C SER A 577 4.19 5.88 -4.98
N ILE A 578 5.15 6.15 -5.86
CA ILE A 578 4.90 6.99 -7.04
C ILE A 578 3.85 6.29 -7.89
N SER A 579 2.68 6.89 -8.03
CA SER A 579 1.61 6.44 -8.93
C SER A 579 1.51 7.39 -10.11
N ALA A 580 1.96 6.95 -11.28
CA ALA A 580 1.94 7.75 -12.50
C ALA A 580 1.10 7.06 -13.58
N ASN A 581 0.28 7.83 -14.31
CA ASN A 581 -0.53 7.31 -15.40
C ASN A 581 -0.15 7.97 -16.73
N ALA A 582 -0.12 7.20 -17.82
CA ALA A 582 0.04 7.74 -19.17
C ALA A 582 -0.90 7.05 -20.17
N GLN A 583 -1.19 7.76 -21.26
CA GLN A 583 -1.91 7.21 -22.40
C GLN A 583 -1.20 7.59 -23.69
N PHE A 584 -1.04 6.63 -24.60
CA PHE A 584 -0.44 6.88 -25.90
C PHE A 584 -0.88 5.88 -26.96
N GLY A 585 -0.75 6.28 -28.22
CA GLY A 585 -1.04 5.45 -29.38
C GLY A 585 0.22 4.91 -30.03
N TYR A 586 0.11 3.75 -30.67
CA TYR A 586 1.12 3.17 -31.54
C TYR A 586 0.47 2.77 -32.87
N GLN A 587 1.18 3.02 -33.97
CA GLN A 587 0.76 2.76 -35.33
C GLN A 587 1.86 2.00 -36.05
N GLU A 588 1.47 1.05 -36.89
CA GLU A 588 2.39 0.30 -37.74
C GLU A 588 1.82 0.18 -39.15
N PHE A 589 2.66 0.46 -40.14
CA PHE A 589 2.40 0.09 -41.53
C PHE A 589 3.47 -0.89 -41.98
N GLY A 590 3.07 -2.05 -42.49
CA GLY A 590 4.01 -3.07 -42.91
C GLY A 590 3.74 -3.60 -44.30
N LEU A 591 4.84 -4.00 -44.95
CA LEU A 591 4.88 -4.61 -46.28
C LEU A 591 5.75 -5.86 -46.20
N LYS A 592 5.26 -6.98 -46.74
CA LYS A 592 6.00 -8.23 -46.82
C LYS A 592 5.96 -8.77 -48.23
N ALA A 593 7.11 -9.17 -48.75
CA ALA A 593 7.26 -9.86 -50.01
C ALA A 593 8.03 -11.15 -49.80
N GLN A 594 7.54 -12.27 -50.34
CA GLN A 594 8.19 -13.58 -50.20
C GLN A 594 8.19 -14.33 -51.53
N MET A 595 9.27 -15.06 -51.78
CA MET A 595 9.41 -15.99 -52.89
C MET A 595 9.70 -17.38 -52.34
N GLY A 596 8.85 -18.35 -52.67
CA GLY A 596 8.98 -19.74 -52.23
C GLY A 596 9.09 -20.72 -53.40
N LEU A 597 9.77 -21.84 -53.16
CA LEU A 597 9.94 -22.94 -54.12
C LEU A 597 9.18 -24.17 -53.61
N PRO A 598 7.96 -24.46 -54.08
CA PRO A 598 7.19 -25.60 -53.60
C PRO A 598 7.79 -26.92 -54.10
N LEU A 599 8.35 -27.72 -53.19
CA LEU A 599 8.91 -29.04 -53.46
C LEU A 599 7.92 -30.12 -53.02
N SER A 600 7.54 -31.00 -53.95
CA SER A 600 6.79 -32.22 -53.64
C SER A 600 7.79 -33.34 -53.35
N LEU A 601 7.86 -33.80 -52.10
CA LEU A 601 8.78 -34.87 -51.67
C LEU A 601 8.12 -36.25 -51.73
N ALA A 602 6.80 -36.29 -51.57
CA ALA A 602 5.96 -37.47 -51.74
C ALA A 602 4.56 -37.03 -52.17
N HIS A 603 3.70 -37.97 -52.59
CA HIS A 603 2.34 -37.66 -53.06
C HIS A 603 1.52 -36.80 -52.06
N SER A 604 1.80 -36.94 -50.76
CA SER A 604 1.13 -36.24 -49.67
C SER A 604 2.00 -35.20 -48.95
N LEU A 605 3.29 -35.07 -49.25
CA LEU A 605 4.23 -34.23 -48.48
C LEU A 605 4.83 -33.11 -49.35
N TYR A 606 4.59 -31.88 -48.94
CA TYR A 606 5.07 -30.67 -49.59
C TYR A 606 5.95 -29.87 -48.64
N ILE A 607 7.11 -29.43 -49.11
CA ILE A 607 7.97 -28.49 -48.39
C ILE A 607 8.23 -27.28 -49.29
N THR A 608 8.00 -26.08 -48.77
CA THR A 608 8.22 -24.82 -49.48
C THR A 608 9.27 -24.00 -48.73
N PRO A 609 10.58 -24.14 -49.01
CA PRO A 609 11.57 -23.15 -48.62
C PRO A 609 11.25 -21.80 -49.27
N TYR A 610 11.54 -20.71 -48.56
CA TYR A 610 11.31 -19.35 -49.05
C TYR A 610 12.36 -18.35 -48.54
N VAL A 611 12.50 -17.28 -49.30
CA VAL A 611 13.20 -16.05 -48.92
C VAL A 611 12.22 -14.88 -49.00
N GLY A 612 12.36 -13.91 -48.10
CA GLY A 612 11.47 -12.76 -48.08
C GLY A 612 12.13 -11.47 -47.57
N LEU A 613 11.46 -10.36 -47.86
CA LEU A 613 11.75 -9.04 -47.34
C LEU A 613 10.52 -8.53 -46.60
N GLN A 614 10.73 -7.95 -45.43
CA GLN A 614 9.68 -7.30 -44.65
C GLN A 614 10.11 -5.90 -44.25
N TYR A 615 9.29 -4.92 -44.58
CA TYR A 615 9.45 -3.53 -44.17
C TYR A 615 8.34 -3.14 -43.20
N ASN A 616 8.67 -2.53 -42.07
CA ASN A 616 7.70 -1.97 -41.12
C ASN A 616 8.08 -0.52 -40.80
N LEU A 617 7.13 0.39 -40.96
CA LEU A 617 7.17 1.76 -40.43
C LEU A 617 6.37 1.78 -39.13
N MET A 618 7.05 2.05 -38.02
CA MET A 618 6.48 2.12 -36.68
C MET A 618 6.41 3.58 -36.24
N ALA A 619 5.29 4.00 -35.67
CA ALA A 619 5.10 5.34 -35.13
C ALA A 619 4.45 5.25 -33.75
N GLN A 620 5.09 5.85 -32.75
CA GLN A 620 4.57 5.98 -31.39
C GLN A 620 4.23 7.45 -31.14
N GLY A 621 3.04 7.69 -30.59
CA GLY A 621 2.63 9.02 -30.16
C GLY A 621 3.44 9.50 -28.95
N ALA A 622 3.60 10.82 -28.85
CA ALA A 622 4.19 11.44 -27.67
C ALA A 622 3.35 11.12 -26.42
N PHE A 623 4.00 11.04 -25.27
CA PHE A 623 3.31 10.84 -24.00
C PHE A 623 4.02 11.56 -22.85
N HIS A 624 3.24 11.92 -21.85
CA HIS A 624 3.73 12.48 -20.60
C HIS A 624 2.92 11.84 -19.47
N GLU A 625 3.62 11.27 -18.48
CA GLU A 625 2.98 10.75 -17.29
C GLU A 625 2.34 11.89 -16.49
N ASN A 626 1.07 11.74 -16.12
CA ASN A 626 0.44 12.63 -15.16
C ASN A 626 0.82 12.18 -13.75
N SER A 627 1.70 12.93 -13.09
CA SER A 627 2.17 12.67 -11.73
C SER A 627 2.43 13.99 -11.00
N THR A 628 2.16 14.02 -9.70
CA THR A 628 2.53 15.11 -8.78
C THR A 628 3.91 14.90 -8.14
N ASP A 629 4.60 13.80 -8.49
CA ASP A 629 5.77 13.29 -7.77
C ASP A 629 7.08 13.51 -8.55
N VAL A 630 8.18 13.20 -7.86
CA VAL A 630 9.57 13.53 -8.23
C VAL A 630 10.07 12.87 -9.54
N LEU A 631 9.38 11.85 -10.06
CA LEU A 631 9.77 11.10 -11.25
C LEU A 631 8.62 10.99 -12.25
N SER A 632 8.49 11.95 -13.16
CA SER A 632 7.62 11.85 -14.34
C SER A 632 8.43 11.41 -15.58
N ILE A 633 7.86 10.48 -16.35
CA ILE A 633 8.42 10.04 -17.62
C ILE A 633 7.66 10.71 -18.77
N ALA A 634 8.40 11.24 -19.74
CA ALA A 634 7.83 11.77 -20.96
C ALA A 634 8.67 11.39 -22.18
N ALA A 635 8.02 11.16 -23.31
CA ALA A 635 8.68 10.91 -24.58
C ALA A 635 8.00 11.68 -25.71
N ASP A 636 8.81 12.20 -26.63
CA ASP A 636 8.32 12.79 -27.87
C ASP A 636 7.79 11.71 -28.82
N ALA A 637 7.06 12.15 -29.85
CA ALA A 637 6.62 11.24 -30.90
C ALA A 637 7.83 10.59 -31.57
N TYR A 638 7.80 9.26 -31.67
CA TYR A 638 8.92 8.47 -32.15
C TYR A 638 8.54 7.72 -33.43
N ARG A 639 9.46 7.65 -34.39
CA ARG A 639 9.28 6.91 -35.65
C ARG A 639 10.49 6.04 -35.91
N ALA A 640 10.23 4.81 -36.34
CA ALA A 640 11.23 3.82 -36.64
C ALA A 640 10.93 3.08 -37.92
N ASN A 641 11.98 2.72 -38.64
CA ASN A 641 11.90 1.88 -39.83
C ASN A 641 12.63 0.57 -39.53
N MET A 642 11.98 -0.55 -39.83
CA MET A 642 12.62 -1.87 -39.80
C MET A 642 12.56 -2.47 -41.20
N LEU A 643 13.70 -2.94 -41.67
CA LEU A 643 13.80 -3.75 -42.87
C LEU A 643 14.42 -5.08 -42.46
N ASN A 644 13.71 -6.18 -42.66
CA ASN A 644 14.17 -7.52 -42.35
C ASN A 644 14.30 -8.34 -43.62
N ILE A 645 15.35 -9.16 -43.70
CA ILE A 645 15.43 -10.29 -44.63
C ILE A 645 15.04 -11.56 -43.88
N ALA A 646 14.16 -12.37 -44.45
CA ALA A 646 13.63 -13.58 -43.84
C ALA A 646 13.95 -14.82 -44.67
N PHE A 647 14.29 -15.91 -43.99
CA PHE A 647 14.49 -17.23 -44.56
C PHE A 647 13.64 -18.21 -43.78
N GLY A 648 12.98 -19.13 -44.47
CA GLY A 648 12.19 -20.14 -43.78
C GLY A 648 11.76 -21.28 -44.67
N ALA A 649 11.03 -22.22 -44.08
CA ALA A 649 10.40 -23.31 -44.80
C ALA A 649 9.03 -23.65 -44.20
N GLN A 650 8.12 -24.08 -45.07
CA GLN A 650 6.77 -24.50 -44.69
C GLN A 650 6.54 -25.94 -45.12
N GLY A 651 6.12 -26.80 -44.21
CA GLY A 651 5.74 -28.18 -44.47
C GLY A 651 4.21 -28.34 -44.47
N LYS A 652 3.68 -29.10 -45.44
CA LYS A 652 2.28 -29.56 -45.44
C LYS A 652 2.25 -31.06 -45.75
N TYR A 653 1.56 -31.81 -44.90
CA TYR A 653 1.36 -33.25 -45.05
C TYR A 653 -0.14 -33.58 -45.05
N TYR A 654 -0.62 -34.17 -46.14
CA TYR A 654 -2.02 -34.52 -46.34
C TYR A 654 -2.29 -36.00 -46.03
N VAL A 655 -3.15 -36.25 -45.04
CA VAL A 655 -3.63 -37.59 -44.68
C VAL A 655 -5.13 -37.64 -44.95
N LYS A 656 -5.52 -38.21 -46.10
CA LYS A 656 -6.93 -38.18 -46.56
C LYS A 656 -7.45 -36.72 -46.60
N ASN A 657 -8.48 -36.41 -45.81
CA ASN A 657 -9.06 -35.07 -45.72
C ASN A 657 -8.43 -34.22 -44.60
N TYR A 658 -7.44 -34.73 -43.88
CA TYR A 658 -6.73 -34.03 -42.83
C TYR A 658 -5.43 -33.43 -43.37
N ALA A 659 -5.06 -32.24 -42.90
CA ALA A 659 -3.80 -31.62 -43.23
C ALA A 659 -3.01 -31.31 -41.97
N LEU A 660 -1.79 -31.83 -41.86
CA LEU A 660 -0.81 -31.38 -40.87
C LEU A 660 0.08 -30.32 -41.52
N PHE A 661 0.40 -29.26 -40.78
CA PHE A 661 1.28 -28.22 -41.25
C PHE A 661 2.26 -27.80 -40.18
N SER A 662 3.44 -27.38 -40.62
CA SER A 662 4.47 -26.79 -39.77
C SER A 662 5.28 -25.79 -40.56
N GLY A 663 6.05 -24.97 -39.86
CA GLY A 663 7.02 -24.13 -40.51
C GLY A 663 7.90 -23.39 -39.52
N PHE A 664 9.01 -22.90 -40.05
CA PHE A 664 9.90 -22.02 -39.34
C PHE A 664 10.29 -20.83 -40.21
N GLU A 665 10.55 -19.70 -39.57
CA GLU A 665 11.09 -18.47 -40.17
C GLU A 665 12.21 -17.98 -39.26
N ILE A 666 13.30 -17.52 -39.87
CA ILE A 666 14.35 -16.74 -39.21
C ILE A 666 14.45 -15.44 -40.00
N ALA A 667 14.37 -14.29 -39.33
CA ALA A 667 14.59 -13.01 -39.98
C ALA A 667 15.70 -12.21 -39.32
N HIS A 668 16.41 -11.44 -40.14
CA HIS A 668 17.51 -10.58 -39.72
C HIS A 668 17.20 -9.14 -40.09
N ALA A 669 17.30 -8.23 -39.12
CA ALA A 669 17.10 -6.80 -39.33
C ALA A 669 18.31 -6.19 -40.05
N LEU A 670 18.10 -5.75 -41.28
CA LEU A 670 19.08 -5.05 -42.12
C LEU A 670 19.26 -3.58 -41.69
N LEU A 671 18.22 -2.99 -41.10
CA LEU A 671 18.25 -1.63 -40.56
C LEU A 671 17.96 -1.69 -39.06
N LYS A 672 18.87 -1.14 -38.26
CA LYS A 672 18.60 -0.92 -36.83
C LYS A 672 17.71 0.32 -36.67
N PRO A 673 16.61 0.23 -35.89
CA PRO A 673 15.87 1.41 -35.50
C PRO A 673 16.79 2.42 -34.80
N GLN A 674 16.46 3.71 -34.89
CA GLN A 674 17.13 4.72 -34.08
C GLN A 674 16.87 4.46 -32.59
N SER A 675 17.70 5.03 -31.72
CA SER A 675 17.46 4.96 -30.28
C SER A 675 16.17 5.72 -29.94
N MET A 676 15.32 5.14 -29.09
CA MET A 676 14.18 5.85 -28.56
C MET A 676 14.66 6.82 -27.48
N LYS A 677 14.32 8.11 -27.64
CA LYS A 677 14.62 9.15 -26.65
C LYS A 677 13.43 9.32 -25.72
N VAL A 678 13.73 9.30 -24.43
CA VAL A 678 12.77 9.48 -23.33
C VAL A 678 13.35 10.54 -22.41
N SER A 679 12.54 11.19 -21.61
CA SER A 679 12.97 12.10 -20.57
C SER A 679 12.41 11.66 -19.23
N LEU A 680 13.24 11.74 -18.19
CA LEU A 680 12.86 11.53 -16.80
C LEU A 680 13.06 12.86 -16.07
N ASN A 681 11.97 13.52 -15.70
CA ASN A 681 11.99 14.86 -15.12
C ASN A 681 12.87 15.85 -15.93
N GLY A 682 12.74 15.81 -17.27
CA GLY A 682 13.53 16.63 -18.20
C GLY A 682 14.94 16.12 -18.52
N GLN A 683 15.47 15.10 -17.83
CA GLN A 683 16.77 14.50 -18.14
C GLN A 683 16.65 13.48 -19.28
N PRO A 684 17.44 13.59 -20.36
CA PRO A 684 17.31 12.70 -21.51
C PRO A 684 17.89 11.30 -21.24
N LEU A 685 17.12 10.29 -21.62
CA LEU A 685 17.46 8.87 -21.61
C LEU A 685 17.37 8.34 -23.04
N SER A 686 18.27 7.43 -23.41
CA SER A 686 18.33 6.85 -24.74
C SER A 686 18.32 5.33 -24.65
N TYR A 687 17.41 4.70 -25.39
CA TYR A 687 17.26 3.25 -25.40
C TYR A 687 17.41 2.70 -26.81
N ASP A 688 18.41 1.84 -26.98
CA ASP A 688 18.63 1.07 -28.20
C ASP A 688 17.79 -0.21 -28.21
N TYR A 689 17.54 -0.70 -29.42
CA TYR A 689 17.00 -2.04 -29.63
C TYR A 689 18.17 -3.03 -29.76
N ASP A 690 18.24 -3.99 -28.84
CA ASP A 690 19.42 -4.84 -28.64
C ASP A 690 19.55 -5.98 -29.66
N ASN A 691 18.43 -6.42 -30.26
CA ASN A 691 18.39 -7.63 -31.08
C ASN A 691 18.29 -7.32 -32.58
N VAL A 692 18.89 -8.22 -33.36
CA VAL A 692 18.88 -8.14 -34.83
C VAL A 692 18.24 -9.39 -35.45
N LEU A 693 17.98 -10.43 -34.65
CA LEU A 693 17.44 -11.71 -35.11
C LEU A 693 16.03 -11.96 -34.56
N SER A 694 15.11 -12.34 -35.43
CA SER A 694 13.81 -12.88 -35.08
C SER A 694 13.70 -14.33 -35.55
N TYR A 695 12.83 -15.09 -34.90
CA TYR A 695 12.46 -16.43 -35.36
C TYR A 695 11.03 -16.76 -35.00
N THR A 696 10.38 -17.55 -35.83
CA THR A 696 9.00 -18.03 -35.65
C THR A 696 8.98 -19.52 -35.94
N LEU A 697 8.33 -20.29 -35.07
CA LEU A 697 8.06 -21.71 -35.23
C LEU A 697 6.57 -21.93 -35.04
N TYR A 698 5.94 -22.69 -35.94
CA TYR A 698 4.54 -23.06 -35.81
C TYR A 698 4.29 -24.50 -36.23
N VAL A 699 3.27 -25.09 -35.61
CA VAL A 699 2.78 -26.44 -35.92
C VAL A 699 1.28 -26.51 -35.69
N GLY A 700 0.58 -27.25 -36.54
CA GLY A 700 -0.86 -27.42 -36.40
C GLY A 700 -1.45 -28.45 -37.33
N GLY A 701 -2.76 -28.55 -37.27
CA GLY A 701 -3.55 -29.42 -38.12
C GLY A 701 -4.90 -28.80 -38.48
N SER A 702 -5.41 -29.18 -39.65
CA SER A 702 -6.73 -28.80 -40.14
C SER A 702 -7.55 -30.05 -40.43
N VAL A 703 -8.80 -30.03 -40.00
CA VAL A 703 -9.75 -31.14 -40.14
C VAL A 703 -11.11 -30.62 -40.65
N PRO A 704 -11.78 -31.32 -41.57
CA PRO A 704 -13.17 -31.03 -41.90
C PRO A 704 -14.06 -31.47 -40.72
N LEU A 705 -15.03 -30.64 -40.35
CA LEU A 705 -16.06 -31.00 -39.38
C LEU A 705 -17.27 -31.63 -40.08
N TYR A 706 -17.92 -30.88 -40.97
CA TYR A 706 -19.09 -31.32 -41.71
C TYR A 706 -19.35 -30.41 -42.92
N GLY A 707 -19.60 -31.01 -44.10
CA GLY A 707 -19.79 -30.26 -45.34
C GLY A 707 -18.60 -29.33 -45.63
N ASN A 708 -18.89 -28.04 -45.78
CA ASN A 708 -17.88 -27.01 -46.06
C ASN A 708 -17.25 -26.39 -44.80
N LEU A 709 -17.53 -26.91 -43.60
CA LEU A 709 -16.97 -26.40 -42.34
C LEU A 709 -15.68 -27.13 -41.98
N TYR A 710 -14.64 -26.34 -41.68
CA TYR A 710 -13.31 -26.81 -41.28
C TYR A 710 -12.89 -26.16 -39.97
N VAL A 711 -12.09 -26.89 -39.22
CA VAL A 711 -11.40 -26.40 -38.03
C VAL A 711 -9.91 -26.59 -38.19
N SER A 712 -9.14 -25.55 -37.87
CA SER A 712 -7.69 -25.62 -37.74
C SER A 712 -7.29 -25.29 -36.32
N ILE A 713 -6.39 -26.11 -35.76
CA ILE A 713 -5.73 -25.85 -34.48
C ILE A 713 -4.24 -25.72 -34.72
N TYR A 714 -3.61 -24.71 -34.14
CA TYR A 714 -2.16 -24.54 -34.23
C TYR A 714 -1.59 -23.83 -33.01
N GLY A 715 -0.34 -24.18 -32.71
CA GLY A 715 0.49 -23.48 -31.74
C GLY A 715 1.66 -22.80 -32.45
N LEU A 716 2.10 -21.67 -31.92
CA LEU A 716 3.33 -21.02 -32.36
C LEU A 716 4.15 -20.51 -31.19
N TYR A 717 5.46 -20.44 -31.43
CA TYR A 717 6.41 -19.70 -30.63
C TYR A 717 7.14 -18.74 -31.56
N ALA A 718 7.20 -17.47 -31.19
CA ALA A 718 7.98 -16.49 -31.94
C ALA A 718 8.78 -15.60 -31.00
N ARG A 719 9.90 -15.10 -31.52
CA ARG A 719 10.69 -14.04 -30.92
C ARG A 719 11.00 -12.97 -31.96
N SER A 720 10.76 -11.72 -31.63
CA SER A 720 11.00 -10.56 -32.51
C SER A 720 12.45 -10.09 -32.44
N SER A 721 12.85 -9.32 -33.46
CA SER A 721 14.11 -8.56 -33.44
C SER A 721 14.13 -7.46 -32.38
N LEU A 722 13.00 -7.15 -31.73
CA LEU A 722 12.90 -6.21 -30.61
C LEU A 722 12.93 -6.90 -29.24
N ASN A 723 13.32 -8.19 -29.19
CA ASN A 723 13.36 -9.01 -27.97
C ASN A 723 11.99 -9.31 -27.32
N PHE A 724 10.92 -9.26 -28.10
CA PHE A 724 9.61 -9.73 -27.66
C PHE A 724 9.49 -11.21 -27.94
N SER A 725 8.85 -11.96 -27.06
CA SER A 725 8.56 -13.37 -27.29
C SER A 725 7.09 -13.64 -27.04
N THR A 726 6.55 -14.61 -27.77
CA THR A 726 5.15 -14.98 -27.68
C THR A 726 4.99 -16.47 -27.86
N ILE A 727 4.08 -17.03 -27.06
CA ILE A 727 3.58 -18.38 -27.22
C ILE A 727 2.08 -18.24 -27.40
N SER A 728 1.56 -18.81 -28.48
CA SER A 728 0.14 -18.75 -28.80
C SER A 728 -0.40 -20.10 -29.21
N GLY A 729 -1.66 -20.34 -28.86
CA GLY A 729 -2.46 -21.47 -29.31
C GLY A 729 -3.78 -20.93 -29.82
N ASN A 730 -4.13 -21.27 -31.06
CA ASN A 730 -5.30 -20.71 -31.73
C ASN A 730 -6.17 -21.81 -32.33
N LEU A 731 -7.46 -21.49 -32.45
CA LEU A 731 -8.48 -22.32 -33.05
C LEU A 731 -9.21 -21.51 -34.11
N SER A 732 -9.09 -21.89 -35.38
CA SER A 732 -9.71 -21.20 -36.52
C SER A 732 -10.86 -22.02 -37.07
N PHE A 733 -12.03 -21.40 -37.20
CA PHE A 733 -13.21 -21.96 -37.87
C PHE A 733 -13.29 -21.38 -39.28
N MET A 734 -13.43 -22.24 -40.28
CA MET A 734 -13.45 -21.85 -41.69
C MET A 734 -14.68 -22.42 -42.38
N TYR A 735 -15.33 -21.61 -43.21
CA TYR A 735 -16.41 -22.03 -44.10
C TYR A 735 -15.96 -21.84 -45.55
N GLN A 736 -15.94 -22.93 -46.30
CA GLN A 736 -15.60 -22.95 -47.73
C GLN A 736 -16.86 -22.75 -48.58
N PHE A 737 -16.76 -22.08 -49.74
CA PHE A 737 -17.89 -21.90 -50.66
C PHE A 737 -17.47 -21.84 -52.11
#